data_AF-A0A415KML8-F1
#
_entry.id   AF-A0A415KML8-F1
#
_cell.length_a   1.000
_cell.length_b   1.000
_cell.length_c   1.000
_cell.angle_alpha   90.00
_cell.angle_beta   90.00
_cell.angle_gamma   90.00
#
_symmetry.space_group_name_H-M   'P 1'
#
loop_
_entity.id
_entity.type
_entity.pdbx_description
1 polymer ?
#
loop_
_entity_poly.entity_id
_entity_poly.type
_entity_poly.pdbx_seq_one_letter_code
_entity_poly.pdbx_strand_id
1 'polypeptide(L)'
;MKLIQLIASPVLMYILAGLYALMLAVATFVENSYGPAIAREYFYYAPWFILLQLLQAVNLSAMFLQGSYFKRISKGSLIFHGAFLFIWLGAAVTHYVGVTGIMHIREGETANSMMKDEGAGMEKTSLPFSVTLNDFRLERYPGSHSPMSYESDLVIKSENESPLQATIRMNKVIDVDGYRLFQSSFDPDEQGTVLSVSYDRPGMQLTYTGYFLLLVGFVWTLFSKKSRFGRLRRELGEMKKNTPFCLLFFLILSGISSMQVLSAQQKSVSLQQSPIAAQHPLVVSQLPCVSSLHAEKFGSLVVLNPNGRLEPVNSYTSAILRKLYGADQLNGMDSDQFFLNLLSFPDEWGAFPFIKVDNKELLQRFGRDGKYIAWQDVFDADGNYILANEMNTIYAKPALERKRLDSDLLKLDESVNIVYRIMQHQLLPLFPDGNDSQGKWYSPGDDLSAFQGKDSLFVTKIMDWYIYELGNGVRSNNWKEADKIIEMMNVFQQAKAKVPTIDNRKVKAELLYNQLNLFFWCRLAYLILGGILLFIACGEIIADFKWGRKLSGILIALLTIAFLTHTAGVLLRWYICGHAPWANAYESMVCTSWMLVGSGLLFARRFRILPALAGLLGGIMLFVAGLNHLNPEITPLVPVLQSYWLMSHVAIIMIGYVFFALCALTGLFNLVLMNLLSATNRVKLQFRIRELTLLNEMAMILGLFFMTAGTFLGAIWANVSWGRYWGWDPKETWALISIVVYALVLHIRFIPLLKGKIDWCFNLLSVVAILSVIMTWFGVNYYLSGLHSYGKTEGGDFLLWIWGLGVCLVFVLALFARKRLKKISATF
;
A
#
# COMPACT_ATOMS: atom_id res chain seq x y z
N MET A 1 -45.55 23.81 -9.49
CA MET A 1 -44.30 24.30 -10.14
C MET A 1 -43.13 24.48 -9.16
N LYS A 2 -43.29 25.16 -8.01
CA LYS A 2 -42.20 25.37 -7.03
C LYS A 2 -41.61 24.07 -6.44
N LEU A 3 -42.45 23.08 -6.11
CA LEU A 3 -42.00 21.79 -5.56
C LEU A 3 -41.13 20.99 -6.55
N ILE A 4 -41.54 20.91 -7.82
CA ILE A 4 -40.77 20.24 -8.88
C ILE A 4 -39.42 20.94 -9.11
N GLN A 5 -39.38 22.28 -9.05
CA GLN A 5 -38.13 23.04 -9.14
C GLN A 5 -37.20 22.79 -7.94
N LEU A 6 -37.75 22.58 -6.73
CA LEU A 6 -36.97 22.21 -5.56
C LEU A 6 -36.40 20.79 -5.69
N ILE A 7 -37.24 19.83 -6.09
CA ILE A 7 -36.84 18.43 -6.28
C ILE A 7 -35.80 18.29 -7.39
N ALA A 8 -35.88 19.08 -8.47
CA ALA A 8 -34.91 19.09 -9.57
C ALA A 8 -33.72 20.05 -9.32
N SER A 9 -33.46 20.46 -8.08
CA SER A 9 -32.39 21.40 -7.76
C SER A 9 -31.02 20.72 -7.65
N PRO A 10 -29.97 21.23 -8.33
CA PRO A 10 -28.59 20.79 -8.12
C PRO A 10 -28.08 21.04 -6.70
N VAL A 11 -28.63 22.05 -6.00
CA VAL A 11 -28.27 22.33 -4.60
C VAL A 11 -28.80 21.23 -3.68
N LEU A 12 -30.00 20.71 -3.96
CA LEU A 12 -30.55 19.58 -3.21
C LEU A 12 -29.68 18.33 -3.40
N MET A 13 -29.26 18.01 -4.64
CA MET A 13 -28.31 16.91 -4.88
C MET A 13 -27.01 17.07 -4.08
N TYR A 14 -26.46 18.30 -4.05
CA TYR A 14 -25.23 18.59 -3.30
C TYR A 14 -25.38 18.29 -1.80
N ILE A 15 -26.52 18.68 -1.21
CA ILE A 15 -26.82 18.42 0.21
C ILE A 15 -27.01 16.92 0.45
N LEU A 16 -27.81 16.24 -0.37
CA LEU A 16 -28.08 14.80 -0.23
C LEU A 16 -26.79 13.97 -0.34
N ALA A 17 -25.95 14.25 -1.35
CA ALA A 17 -24.68 13.56 -1.53
C ALA A 17 -23.67 13.87 -0.40
N GLY A 18 -23.67 15.10 0.14
CA GLY A 18 -22.87 15.46 1.30
C GLY A 18 -23.28 14.72 2.57
N LEU A 19 -24.60 14.64 2.84
CA LEU A 19 -25.15 13.84 3.94
C LEU A 19 -24.84 12.35 3.74
N TYR A 20 -24.95 11.85 2.51
CA TYR A 20 -24.63 10.47 2.18
C TYR A 20 -23.18 10.11 2.52
N ALA A 21 -22.22 10.93 2.09
CA ALA A 21 -20.81 10.74 2.42
C ALA A 21 -20.54 10.80 3.94
N LEU A 22 -21.20 11.71 4.65
CA LEU A 22 -21.08 11.82 6.11
C LEU A 22 -21.60 10.56 6.83
N MET A 23 -22.79 10.09 6.46
CA MET A 23 -23.38 8.91 7.08
C MET A 23 -22.59 7.64 6.79
N LEU A 24 -22.04 7.51 5.57
CA LEU A 24 -21.09 6.43 5.25
C LEU A 24 -19.84 6.49 6.14
N ALA A 25 -19.26 7.67 6.34
CA ALA A 25 -18.09 7.81 7.21
C ALA A 25 -18.42 7.38 8.65
N VAL A 26 -19.55 7.85 9.20
CA VAL A 26 -20.03 7.45 10.54
C VAL A 26 -20.22 5.94 10.63
N ALA A 27 -20.83 5.31 9.62
CA ALA A 27 -21.04 3.86 9.58
C ALA A 27 -19.71 3.08 9.70
N THR A 28 -18.63 3.53 9.04
CA THR A 28 -17.32 2.87 9.16
C THR A 28 -16.69 2.96 10.55
N PHE A 29 -16.91 4.05 11.29
CA PHE A 29 -16.43 4.16 12.68
C PHE A 29 -17.28 3.33 13.63
N VAL A 30 -18.60 3.25 13.38
CA VAL A 30 -19.50 2.36 14.12
C VAL A 30 -19.11 0.91 13.90
N GLU A 31 -18.84 0.50 12.65
CA GLU A 31 -18.36 -0.84 12.30
C GLU A 31 -17.07 -1.20 13.04
N ASN A 32 -16.10 -0.29 13.09
CA ASN A 32 -14.85 -0.51 13.81
C ASN A 32 -15.03 -0.63 15.34
N SER A 33 -16.06 0.02 15.90
CA SER A 33 -16.27 0.09 17.36
C SER A 33 -17.23 -1.00 17.87
N TYR A 34 -18.22 -1.39 17.06
CA TYR A 34 -19.34 -2.25 17.45
C TYR A 34 -19.50 -3.47 16.54
N GLY A 35 -18.71 -3.58 15.47
CA GLY A 35 -18.73 -4.70 14.54
C GLY A 35 -19.61 -4.48 13.29
N PRO A 36 -19.39 -5.29 12.23
CA PRO A 36 -20.03 -5.13 10.93
C PRO A 36 -21.53 -5.41 10.94
N ALA A 37 -22.03 -6.30 11.82
CA ALA A 37 -23.45 -6.60 11.93
C ALA A 37 -24.27 -5.36 12.33
N ILE A 38 -23.82 -4.64 13.37
CA ILE A 38 -24.48 -3.42 13.85
C ILE A 38 -24.43 -2.32 12.79
N ALA A 39 -23.29 -2.11 12.12
CA ALA A 39 -23.20 -1.11 11.06
C ALA A 39 -24.14 -1.42 9.87
N ARG A 40 -24.29 -2.70 9.51
CA ARG A 40 -25.21 -3.14 8.46
C ARG A 40 -26.67 -2.85 8.82
N GLU A 41 -27.10 -3.24 10.01
CA GLU A 41 -28.48 -3.07 10.47
C GLU A 41 -28.87 -1.59 10.62
N TYR A 42 -28.04 -0.81 11.32
CA TYR A 42 -28.39 0.57 11.69
C TYR A 42 -28.03 1.62 10.64
N PHE A 43 -27.16 1.29 9.69
CA PHE A 43 -26.73 2.22 8.63
C PHE A 43 -26.93 1.63 7.22
N TYR A 44 -26.10 0.67 6.80
CA TYR A 44 -26.02 0.31 5.37
C TYR A 44 -27.33 -0.25 4.79
N TYR A 45 -28.13 -0.93 5.60
CA TYR A 45 -29.44 -1.48 5.23
C TYR A 45 -30.61 -0.83 5.96
N ALA A 46 -30.36 0.25 6.70
CA ALA A 46 -31.43 0.92 7.43
C ALA A 46 -32.40 1.63 6.46
N PRO A 47 -33.72 1.63 6.74
CA PRO A 47 -34.70 2.26 5.86
C PRO A 47 -34.43 3.74 5.58
N TRP A 48 -33.91 4.49 6.55
CA TRP A 48 -33.58 5.91 6.40
C TRP A 48 -32.39 6.12 5.43
N PHE A 49 -31.45 5.19 5.38
CA PHE A 49 -30.28 5.25 4.50
C PHE A 49 -30.67 4.91 3.07
N ILE A 50 -31.52 3.89 2.90
CA ILE A 50 -32.13 3.55 1.61
C ILE A 50 -32.98 4.72 1.09
N LEU A 51 -33.76 5.37 1.96
CA LEU A 51 -34.49 6.58 1.61
C LEU A 51 -33.56 7.70 1.12
N LEU A 52 -32.40 7.90 1.74
CA LEU A 52 -31.41 8.88 1.30
C LEU A 52 -30.87 8.59 -0.10
N GLN A 53 -30.65 7.31 -0.46
CA GLN A 53 -30.26 6.91 -1.82
C GLN A 53 -31.42 7.14 -2.81
N LEU A 54 -32.64 6.78 -2.43
CA LEU A 54 -33.85 7.00 -3.24
C LEU A 54 -34.08 8.48 -3.54
N LEU A 55 -33.91 9.36 -2.54
CA LEU A 55 -34.06 10.81 -2.72
C LEU A 55 -33.04 11.36 -3.73
N GLN A 56 -31.81 10.83 -3.75
CA GLN A 56 -30.82 11.18 -4.77
C GLN A 56 -31.24 10.70 -6.16
N ALA A 57 -31.75 9.48 -6.28
CA ALA A 57 -32.26 8.93 -7.55
C ALA A 57 -33.44 9.75 -8.10
N VAL A 58 -34.39 10.12 -7.23
CA VAL A 58 -35.55 10.96 -7.57
C VAL A 58 -35.09 12.36 -8.00
N ASN A 59 -34.17 12.98 -7.25
CA ASN A 59 -33.62 14.29 -7.61
C ASN A 59 -32.93 14.25 -8.98
N LEU A 60 -32.07 13.26 -9.22
CA LEU A 60 -31.35 13.11 -10.49
C LEU A 60 -32.31 12.88 -11.66
N SER A 61 -33.33 12.04 -11.46
CA SER A 61 -34.37 11.79 -12.47
C SER A 61 -35.19 13.04 -12.78
N ALA A 62 -35.59 13.80 -11.75
CA ALA A 62 -36.29 15.08 -11.93
C ALA A 62 -35.43 16.10 -12.70
N MET A 63 -34.12 16.15 -12.42
CA MET A 63 -33.19 16.98 -13.16
C MET A 63 -33.12 16.58 -14.65
N PHE A 64 -33.13 15.28 -14.97
CA PHE A 64 -33.17 14.81 -16.37
C PHE A 64 -34.45 15.23 -17.09
N LEU A 65 -35.61 15.06 -16.44
CA LEU A 65 -36.92 15.35 -17.01
C LEU A 65 -37.16 16.85 -17.25
N GLN A 66 -36.65 17.72 -16.38
CA GLN A 66 -36.85 19.17 -16.52
C GLN A 66 -36.08 19.77 -17.72
N GLY A 67 -35.07 19.08 -18.25
CA GLY A 67 -34.39 19.36 -19.52
C GLY A 67 -33.57 20.67 -19.61
N SER A 68 -33.83 21.68 -18.78
CA SER A 68 -33.20 23.00 -18.84
C SER A 68 -31.69 22.97 -18.52
N TYR A 69 -31.29 22.11 -17.57
CA TYR A 69 -29.88 21.92 -17.18
C TYR A 69 -29.11 21.04 -18.18
N PHE A 70 -29.75 20.02 -18.75
CA PHE A 70 -29.09 19.02 -19.60
C PHE A 70 -28.96 19.41 -21.07
N LYS A 71 -29.75 20.36 -21.58
CA LYS A 71 -29.51 20.97 -22.91
C LYS A 71 -28.11 21.59 -23.07
N ARG A 72 -27.42 21.88 -21.95
CA ARG A 72 -26.08 22.50 -21.89
C ARG A 72 -24.95 21.51 -21.58
N ILE A 73 -25.25 20.23 -21.40
CA ILE A 73 -24.31 19.19 -20.97
C ILE A 73 -23.97 18.27 -22.16
N SER A 74 -22.75 17.72 -22.21
CA SER A 74 -22.35 16.80 -23.28
C SER A 74 -23.07 15.45 -23.16
N LYS A 75 -23.36 14.79 -24.28
CA LYS A 75 -23.97 13.43 -24.30
C LYS A 75 -23.23 12.44 -23.39
N GLY A 76 -21.89 12.44 -23.42
CA GLY A 76 -21.10 11.60 -22.51
C GLY A 76 -21.39 11.86 -21.03
N SER A 77 -21.59 13.11 -20.63
CA SER A 77 -21.89 13.46 -19.23
C SER A 77 -23.33 13.09 -18.87
N LEU A 78 -24.26 13.08 -19.84
CA LEU A 78 -25.61 12.57 -19.63
C LEU A 78 -25.57 11.07 -19.31
N ILE A 79 -24.86 10.30 -20.14
CA ILE A 79 -24.68 8.84 -19.96
C ILE A 79 -23.98 8.56 -18.62
N PHE A 80 -22.91 9.29 -18.31
CA PHE A 80 -22.17 9.15 -17.06
C PHE A 80 -23.05 9.34 -15.82
N HIS A 81 -23.87 10.39 -15.77
CA HIS A 81 -24.74 10.59 -14.61
C HIS A 81 -25.93 9.62 -14.62
N GLY A 82 -26.47 9.29 -15.80
CA GLY A 82 -27.57 8.33 -15.93
C GLY A 82 -27.21 6.93 -15.42
N ALA A 83 -25.93 6.56 -15.49
CA ALA A 83 -25.42 5.31 -14.94
C ALA A 83 -25.70 5.12 -13.44
N PHE A 84 -25.72 6.19 -12.63
CA PHE A 84 -26.02 6.08 -11.19
C PHE A 84 -27.44 5.59 -10.93
N LEU A 85 -28.40 5.84 -11.82
CA LEU A 85 -29.76 5.31 -11.70
C LEU A 85 -29.76 3.77 -11.84
N PHE A 86 -28.95 3.22 -12.75
CA PHE A 86 -28.77 1.77 -12.90
C PHE A 86 -28.05 1.17 -11.68
N ILE A 87 -27.02 1.86 -11.16
CA ILE A 87 -26.28 1.41 -9.98
C ILE A 87 -27.18 1.40 -8.73
N TRP A 88 -27.96 2.47 -8.48
CA TRP A 88 -28.88 2.50 -7.36
C TRP A 88 -30.02 1.49 -7.50
N LEU A 89 -30.56 1.31 -8.71
CA LEU A 89 -31.57 0.29 -8.98
C LEU A 89 -30.99 -1.12 -8.76
N GLY A 90 -29.80 -1.39 -9.27
CA GLY A 90 -29.10 -2.66 -9.05
C GLY A 90 -28.84 -2.91 -7.58
N ALA A 91 -28.33 -1.93 -6.83
CA ALA A 91 -28.14 -2.04 -5.37
C ALA A 91 -29.45 -2.28 -4.61
N ALA A 92 -30.56 -1.65 -5.02
CA ALA A 92 -31.87 -1.93 -4.42
C ALA A 92 -32.33 -3.36 -4.73
N VAL A 93 -32.20 -3.83 -5.98
CA VAL A 93 -32.52 -5.22 -6.35
C VAL A 93 -31.65 -6.21 -5.56
N THR A 94 -30.35 -5.96 -5.43
CA THR A 94 -29.44 -6.76 -4.60
C THR A 94 -29.89 -6.81 -3.15
N HIS A 95 -30.36 -5.71 -2.58
CA HIS A 95 -30.81 -5.69 -1.19
C HIS A 95 -32.09 -6.51 -0.97
N TYR A 96 -33.06 -6.44 -1.89
CA TYR A 96 -34.36 -7.10 -1.73
C TYR A 96 -34.41 -8.53 -2.27
N VAL A 97 -33.58 -8.87 -3.26
CA VAL A 97 -33.56 -10.17 -3.94
C VAL A 97 -32.31 -10.98 -3.59
N GLY A 98 -31.24 -10.30 -3.19
CA GLY A 98 -29.96 -10.95 -2.92
C GLY A 98 -29.98 -11.80 -1.66
N VAL A 99 -29.34 -12.96 -1.74
CA VAL A 99 -29.21 -13.90 -0.63
C VAL A 99 -27.74 -14.24 -0.44
N THR A 100 -27.26 -14.21 0.80
CA THR A 100 -25.87 -14.58 1.14
C THR A 100 -25.85 -15.47 2.37
N GLY A 101 -25.02 -16.51 2.36
CA GLY A 101 -24.83 -17.39 3.50
C GLY A 101 -23.54 -18.19 3.40
N ILE A 102 -23.35 -19.08 4.37
CA ILE A 102 -22.17 -19.92 4.48
C ILE A 102 -22.61 -21.39 4.43
N MET A 103 -21.89 -22.20 3.68
CA MET A 103 -22.04 -23.65 3.60
C MET A 103 -20.73 -24.28 4.04
N HIS A 104 -20.76 -25.03 5.14
CA HIS A 104 -19.63 -25.82 5.61
C HIS A 104 -19.82 -27.28 5.20
N ILE A 105 -18.77 -27.90 4.67
CA ILE A 105 -18.80 -29.28 4.17
C ILE A 105 -17.48 -29.96 4.56
N ARG A 106 -17.54 -31.15 5.16
CA ARG A 106 -16.34 -32.00 5.33
C ARG A 106 -16.18 -32.99 4.18
N GLU A 107 -14.98 -33.53 4.02
CA GLU A 107 -14.69 -34.50 2.96
C GLU A 107 -15.62 -35.71 3.03
N GLY A 108 -16.15 -36.11 1.87
CA GLY A 108 -17.16 -37.15 1.72
C GLY A 108 -18.59 -36.72 2.09
N GLU A 109 -18.78 -35.56 2.72
CA GLU A 109 -20.11 -35.07 3.07
C GLU A 109 -20.79 -34.35 1.91
N THR A 110 -22.12 -34.33 1.96
CA THR A 110 -22.96 -33.61 1.01
C THR A 110 -23.83 -32.62 1.77
N ALA A 111 -23.79 -31.36 1.35
CA ALA A 111 -24.64 -30.29 1.86
C ALA A 111 -25.61 -29.81 0.78
N ASN A 112 -26.86 -29.58 1.14
CA ASN A 112 -27.92 -29.04 0.26
C ASN A 112 -28.55 -27.77 0.86
N SER A 113 -27.86 -27.13 1.79
CA SER A 113 -28.36 -25.97 2.53
C SER A 113 -27.22 -25.05 2.92
N MET A 114 -27.52 -23.77 3.05
CA MET A 114 -26.62 -22.76 3.60
C MET A 114 -27.16 -22.20 4.91
N MET A 115 -26.26 -21.68 5.75
CA MET A 115 -26.58 -20.91 6.94
C MET A 115 -26.58 -19.42 6.60
N LYS A 116 -27.72 -18.76 6.79
CA LYS A 116 -27.93 -17.32 6.56
C LYS A 116 -27.96 -16.60 7.90
N ASP A 117 -27.27 -15.46 7.99
CA ASP A 117 -27.34 -14.58 9.17
C ASP A 117 -28.50 -13.58 8.98
N GLU A 118 -29.56 -13.72 9.78
CA GLU A 118 -30.71 -12.81 9.80
C GLU A 118 -30.72 -11.87 11.03
N GLY A 119 -29.59 -11.69 11.71
CA GLY A 119 -29.46 -10.79 12.86
C GLY A 119 -30.08 -11.30 14.18
N ALA A 120 -31.10 -12.16 14.12
CA ALA A 120 -31.68 -12.85 15.28
C ALA A 120 -31.09 -14.26 15.53
N GLY A 121 -30.21 -14.73 14.64
CA GLY A 121 -29.61 -16.06 14.67
C GLY A 121 -29.25 -16.56 13.26
N MET A 122 -28.60 -17.72 13.19
CA MET A 122 -28.26 -18.38 11.93
C MET A 122 -29.41 -19.29 11.49
N GLU A 123 -30.05 -18.98 10.36
CA GLU A 123 -31.13 -19.78 9.79
C GLU A 123 -30.60 -20.71 8.69
N LYS A 124 -31.07 -21.96 8.67
CA LYS A 124 -30.71 -22.95 7.65
C LYS A 124 -31.67 -22.86 6.47
N THR A 125 -31.19 -22.46 5.30
CA THR A 125 -31.98 -22.35 4.06
C THR A 125 -31.57 -23.43 3.07
N SER A 126 -32.54 -24.17 2.52
CA SER A 126 -32.30 -25.19 1.48
C SER A 126 -31.96 -24.56 0.13
N LEU A 127 -31.06 -25.19 -0.62
CA LEU A 127 -30.61 -24.78 -1.94
C LEU A 127 -31.18 -25.70 -3.03
N PRO A 128 -31.31 -25.22 -4.29
CA PRO A 128 -31.83 -26.03 -5.40
C PRO A 128 -30.84 -27.08 -5.94
N PHE A 129 -29.67 -27.19 -5.32
CA PHE A 129 -28.62 -28.15 -5.66
C PHE A 129 -27.95 -28.66 -4.38
N SER A 130 -27.32 -29.83 -4.49
CA SER A 130 -26.44 -30.38 -3.46
C SER A 130 -24.98 -30.29 -3.87
N VAL A 131 -24.10 -30.01 -2.92
CA VAL A 131 -22.65 -29.94 -3.09
C VAL A 131 -22.01 -31.02 -2.24
N THR A 132 -21.22 -31.89 -2.86
CA THR A 132 -20.40 -32.91 -2.20
C THR A 132 -18.94 -32.49 -2.26
N LEU A 133 -18.24 -32.53 -1.13
CA LEU A 133 -16.79 -32.32 -1.10
C LEU A 133 -16.09 -33.66 -1.30
N ASN A 134 -15.37 -33.84 -2.41
CA ASN A 134 -14.61 -35.07 -2.66
C ASN A 134 -13.23 -35.03 -1.99
N ASP A 135 -12.53 -33.92 -2.13
CA ASP A 135 -11.14 -33.76 -1.70
C ASP A 135 -10.85 -32.28 -1.43
N PHE A 136 -10.22 -31.97 -0.29
CA PHE A 136 -9.68 -30.66 0.03
C PHE A 136 -8.15 -30.72 -0.05
N ARG A 137 -7.55 -29.72 -0.70
CA ARG A 137 -6.09 -29.63 -0.83
C ARG A 137 -5.60 -28.26 -0.42
N LEU A 138 -4.62 -28.23 0.47
CA LEU A 138 -3.91 -27.00 0.84
C LEU A 138 -2.49 -27.01 0.27
N GLU A 139 -2.30 -26.27 -0.82
CA GLU A 139 -0.99 -26.01 -1.40
C GLU A 139 -0.26 -24.94 -0.60
N ARG A 140 1.00 -25.19 -0.26
CA ARG A 140 1.83 -24.30 0.55
C ARG A 140 3.02 -23.81 -0.23
N TYR A 141 3.57 -22.68 0.21
CA TYR A 141 4.87 -22.26 -0.26
C TYR A 141 5.95 -23.28 0.11
N PRO A 142 6.96 -23.50 -0.75
CA PRO A 142 7.98 -24.51 -0.49
C PRO A 142 8.65 -24.31 0.88
N GLY A 143 8.79 -25.40 1.64
CA GLY A 143 9.38 -25.42 2.98
C GLY A 143 8.70 -24.50 4.01
N SER A 144 7.46 -24.08 3.77
CA SER A 144 6.71 -23.16 4.64
C SER A 144 5.35 -23.75 5.03
N HIS A 145 4.80 -23.30 6.17
CA HIS A 145 3.40 -23.56 6.53
C HIS A 145 2.43 -22.54 5.92
N SER A 146 2.93 -21.51 5.23
CA SER A 146 2.12 -20.45 4.62
C SER A 146 1.33 -20.98 3.42
N PRO A 147 0.01 -20.75 3.37
CA PRO A 147 -0.83 -21.18 2.27
C PRO A 147 -0.49 -20.42 0.97
N MET A 148 -0.27 -21.15 -0.12
CA MET A 148 -0.15 -20.62 -1.49
C MET A 148 -1.49 -20.67 -2.22
N SER A 149 -2.26 -21.74 -2.01
CA SER A 149 -3.61 -21.92 -2.54
C SER A 149 -4.32 -22.96 -1.68
N TYR A 150 -5.62 -22.79 -1.47
CA TYR A 150 -6.46 -23.86 -0.93
C TYR A 150 -7.56 -24.14 -1.95
N GLU A 151 -7.75 -25.42 -2.24
CA GLU A 151 -8.64 -25.93 -3.28
C GLU A 151 -9.62 -26.94 -2.69
N SER A 152 -10.80 -27.03 -3.29
CA SER A 152 -11.75 -28.09 -3.00
C SER A 152 -12.33 -28.65 -4.29
N ASP A 153 -12.27 -29.97 -4.44
CA ASP A 153 -12.94 -30.66 -5.54
C ASP A 153 -14.36 -30.98 -5.13
N LEU A 154 -15.30 -30.36 -5.85
CA LEU A 154 -16.72 -30.44 -5.56
C LEU A 154 -17.45 -31.23 -6.65
N VAL A 155 -18.43 -32.02 -6.24
CA VAL A 155 -19.45 -32.58 -7.13
C VAL A 155 -20.77 -31.87 -6.82
N ILE A 156 -21.29 -31.16 -7.82
CA ILE A 156 -22.50 -30.38 -7.68
C ILE A 156 -23.61 -31.04 -8.48
N LYS A 157 -24.76 -31.27 -7.85
CA LYS A 157 -25.91 -31.94 -8.46
C LYS A 157 -27.16 -31.09 -8.30
N SER A 158 -27.70 -30.62 -9.42
CA SER A 158 -29.01 -29.98 -9.52
C SER A 158 -30.08 -31.03 -9.89
N GLU A 159 -31.34 -30.78 -9.55
CA GLU A 159 -32.43 -31.79 -9.64
C GLU A 159 -32.65 -32.39 -11.05
N ASN A 160 -32.20 -31.75 -12.13
CA ASN A 160 -32.43 -32.18 -13.52
C ASN A 160 -31.19 -32.15 -14.43
N GLU A 161 -29.97 -32.09 -13.88
CA GLU A 161 -28.74 -32.01 -14.67
C GLU A 161 -27.72 -33.10 -14.30
N SER A 162 -26.81 -33.40 -15.23
CA SER A 162 -25.66 -34.27 -14.95
C SER A 162 -24.76 -33.65 -13.89
N PRO A 163 -24.20 -34.43 -12.94
CA PRO A 163 -23.32 -33.90 -11.91
C PRO A 163 -22.15 -33.11 -12.49
N LEU A 164 -21.96 -31.88 -12.02
CA LEU A 164 -20.85 -31.01 -12.39
C LEU A 164 -19.67 -31.29 -11.45
N GLN A 165 -18.55 -31.74 -12.00
CA GLN A 165 -17.28 -31.80 -11.27
C GLN A 165 -16.56 -30.48 -11.42
N ALA A 166 -16.25 -29.82 -10.31
CA ALA A 166 -15.60 -28.52 -10.33
C ALA A 166 -14.65 -28.34 -9.14
N THR A 167 -13.42 -27.93 -9.43
CA THR A 167 -12.48 -27.47 -8.41
C THR A 167 -12.67 -25.99 -8.13
N ILE A 168 -13.03 -25.66 -6.89
CA ILE A 168 -13.07 -24.29 -6.37
C ILE A 168 -11.73 -23.96 -5.71
N ARG A 169 -11.33 -22.68 -5.76
CA ARG A 169 -10.16 -22.16 -5.04
C ARG A 169 -10.25 -20.65 -4.89
N MET A 170 -9.32 -20.04 -4.15
CA MET A 170 -9.16 -18.59 -4.11
C MET A 170 -9.04 -18.00 -5.54
N ASN A 171 -9.77 -16.92 -5.84
CA ASN A 171 -9.87 -16.31 -7.19
C ASN A 171 -10.56 -17.15 -8.27
N LYS A 172 -11.22 -18.26 -7.93
CA LYS A 172 -12.00 -19.10 -8.85
C LYS A 172 -13.36 -19.46 -8.26
N VAL A 173 -14.36 -18.63 -8.52
CA VAL A 173 -15.76 -18.81 -8.11
C VAL A 173 -16.50 -19.71 -9.10
N ILE A 174 -17.39 -20.56 -8.60
CA ILE A 174 -18.28 -21.42 -9.42
C ILE A 174 -19.68 -20.80 -9.44
N ASP A 175 -20.35 -20.82 -10.60
CA ASP A 175 -21.73 -20.34 -10.79
C ASP A 175 -22.64 -21.55 -11.07
N VAL A 176 -23.66 -21.77 -10.24
CA VAL A 176 -24.63 -22.87 -10.35
C VAL A 176 -26.02 -22.33 -10.08
N ASP A 177 -26.94 -22.49 -11.04
CA ASP A 177 -28.33 -22.01 -10.93
C ASP A 177 -28.45 -20.52 -10.53
N GLY A 178 -27.45 -19.71 -10.87
CA GLY A 178 -27.36 -18.29 -10.50
C GLY A 178 -26.81 -18.02 -9.09
N TYR A 179 -26.50 -19.06 -8.32
CA TYR A 179 -25.74 -18.98 -7.08
C TYR A 179 -24.24 -19.01 -7.37
N ARG A 180 -23.48 -18.26 -6.60
CA ARG A 180 -22.04 -18.19 -6.64
C ARG A 180 -21.47 -18.84 -5.41
N LEU A 181 -20.60 -19.81 -5.63
CA LEU A 181 -19.88 -20.54 -4.61
C LEU A 181 -18.45 -20.04 -4.62
N PHE A 182 -18.01 -19.52 -3.47
CA PHE A 182 -16.66 -19.05 -3.22
C PHE A 182 -16.09 -19.76 -1.99
N GLN A 183 -14.86 -20.25 -2.04
CA GLN A 183 -14.21 -20.83 -0.88
C GLN A 183 -13.67 -19.75 0.05
N SER A 184 -14.41 -19.46 1.11
CA SER A 184 -14.12 -18.38 2.06
C SER A 184 -13.07 -18.72 3.10
N SER A 185 -13.07 -19.96 3.59
CA SER A 185 -12.07 -20.49 4.52
C SER A 185 -12.07 -22.02 4.49
N PHE A 186 -11.30 -22.63 5.38
CA PHE A 186 -11.17 -24.07 5.54
C PHE A 186 -10.99 -24.42 7.02
N ASP A 187 -11.21 -25.69 7.37
CA ASP A 187 -11.06 -26.16 8.74
C ASP A 187 -9.58 -26.27 9.13
N PRO A 188 -9.20 -25.99 10.40
CA PRO A 188 -7.81 -26.10 10.84
C PRO A 188 -7.21 -27.51 10.73
N ASP A 189 -8.06 -28.54 10.66
CA ASP A 189 -7.66 -29.94 10.46
C ASP A 189 -7.49 -30.34 8.98
N GLU A 190 -7.66 -29.39 8.06
CA GLU A 190 -7.53 -29.56 6.61
C GLU A 190 -8.48 -30.62 6.01
N GLN A 191 -9.62 -30.88 6.65
CA GLN A 191 -10.61 -31.86 6.17
C GLN A 191 -11.96 -31.25 5.83
N GLY A 192 -12.06 -29.92 5.85
CA GLY A 192 -13.32 -29.22 5.64
C GLY A 192 -13.14 -27.92 4.88
N THR A 193 -14.16 -27.60 4.09
CA THR A 193 -14.23 -26.38 3.29
C THR A 193 -15.41 -25.53 3.74
N VAL A 194 -15.20 -24.22 3.80
CA VAL A 194 -16.25 -23.25 4.13
C VAL A 194 -16.51 -22.40 2.90
N LEU A 195 -17.64 -22.64 2.26
CA LEU A 195 -18.08 -21.94 1.06
C LEU A 195 -18.99 -20.77 1.45
N SER A 196 -18.68 -19.57 0.97
CA SER A 196 -19.65 -18.49 0.87
C SER A 196 -20.55 -18.76 -0.33
N VAL A 197 -21.86 -18.72 -0.09
CA VAL A 197 -22.89 -18.91 -1.09
C VAL A 197 -23.63 -17.58 -1.28
N SER A 198 -23.67 -17.07 -2.51
CA SER A 198 -24.37 -15.81 -2.80
C SER A 198 -25.24 -15.92 -4.05
N TYR A 199 -26.46 -15.39 -3.99
CA TYR A 199 -27.35 -15.23 -5.14
C TYR A 199 -27.64 -13.75 -5.32
N ASP A 200 -27.24 -13.17 -6.44
CA ASP A 200 -27.55 -11.77 -6.80
C ASP A 200 -27.41 -11.51 -8.31
N ARG A 201 -27.88 -12.44 -9.14
CA ARG A 201 -27.76 -12.29 -10.59
C ARG A 201 -28.43 -11.02 -11.14
N PRO A 202 -29.68 -10.67 -10.78
CA PRO A 202 -30.36 -9.51 -11.37
C PRO A 202 -29.78 -8.17 -10.89
N GLY A 203 -29.46 -8.04 -9.59
CA GLY A 203 -28.88 -6.81 -9.04
C GLY A 203 -27.49 -6.55 -9.59
N MET A 204 -26.65 -7.59 -9.63
CA MET A 204 -25.33 -7.55 -10.25
C MET A 204 -25.37 -7.11 -11.72
N GLN A 205 -26.25 -7.68 -12.55
CA GLN A 205 -26.34 -7.32 -13.98
C GLN A 205 -26.73 -5.85 -14.19
N LEU A 206 -27.67 -5.33 -13.40
CA LEU A 206 -28.06 -3.92 -13.44
C LEU A 206 -26.90 -3.01 -13.01
N THR A 207 -26.24 -3.33 -11.90
CA THR A 207 -25.10 -2.57 -11.41
C THR A 207 -23.94 -2.58 -12.41
N TYR A 208 -23.65 -3.72 -13.05
CA TYR A 208 -22.58 -3.85 -14.05
C TYR A 208 -22.90 -3.09 -15.34
N THR A 209 -24.18 -3.07 -15.74
CA THR A 209 -24.65 -2.22 -16.84
C THR A 209 -24.43 -0.75 -16.50
N GLY A 210 -24.76 -0.35 -15.26
CA GLY A 210 -24.45 0.97 -14.72
C GLY A 210 -22.96 1.29 -14.80
N TYR A 211 -22.10 0.40 -14.31
CA TYR A 211 -20.65 0.58 -14.36
C TYR A 211 -20.10 0.72 -15.78
N PHE A 212 -20.60 -0.08 -16.72
CA PHE A 212 -20.24 0.03 -18.13
C PHE A 212 -20.63 1.39 -18.73
N LEU A 213 -21.88 1.82 -18.51
CA LEU A 213 -22.37 3.13 -18.96
C LEU A 213 -21.58 4.27 -18.32
N LEU A 214 -21.23 4.14 -17.04
CA LEU A 214 -20.41 5.09 -16.32
C LEU A 214 -19.04 5.25 -17.01
N LEU A 215 -18.34 4.15 -17.28
CA LEU A 215 -17.02 4.19 -17.93
C LEU A 215 -17.11 4.82 -19.33
N VAL A 216 -18.03 4.35 -20.17
CA VAL A 216 -18.22 4.85 -21.54
C VAL A 216 -18.61 6.34 -21.54
N GLY A 217 -19.53 6.73 -20.66
CA GLY A 217 -19.96 8.12 -20.51
C GLY A 217 -18.83 9.04 -20.09
N PHE A 218 -17.98 8.60 -19.15
CA PHE A 218 -16.83 9.37 -18.71
C PHE A 218 -15.79 9.52 -19.82
N VAL A 219 -15.39 8.41 -20.47
CA VAL A 219 -14.43 8.45 -21.60
C VAL A 219 -14.92 9.41 -22.67
N TRP A 220 -16.19 9.33 -23.08
CA TRP A 220 -16.75 10.27 -24.05
C TRP A 220 -16.69 11.73 -23.54
N THR A 221 -16.90 11.97 -22.25
CA THR A 221 -16.77 13.30 -21.64
C THR A 221 -15.36 13.88 -21.80
N LEU A 222 -14.31 13.07 -21.71
CA LEU A 222 -12.92 13.53 -21.89
C LEU A 222 -12.63 14.00 -23.32
N PHE A 223 -13.22 13.36 -24.33
CA PHE A 223 -12.98 13.69 -25.74
C PHE A 223 -13.98 14.70 -26.33
N SER A 224 -15.14 14.88 -25.70
CA SER A 224 -16.17 15.80 -26.21
C SER A 224 -15.78 17.26 -26.07
N LYS A 225 -15.80 18.02 -27.19
CA LYS A 225 -15.56 19.48 -27.17
C LYS A 225 -16.61 20.26 -26.36
N LYS A 226 -17.83 19.72 -26.25
CA LYS A 226 -18.94 20.35 -25.49
C LYS A 226 -18.87 20.07 -23.98
N SER A 227 -18.02 19.15 -23.54
CA SER A 227 -17.91 18.81 -22.12
C SER A 227 -17.24 19.93 -21.32
N ARG A 228 -17.27 19.82 -19.98
CA ARG A 228 -16.48 20.71 -19.12
C ARG A 228 -14.99 20.56 -19.41
N PHE A 229 -14.47 19.33 -19.49
CA PHE A 229 -13.06 19.07 -19.78
C PHE A 229 -12.63 19.70 -21.13
N GLY A 230 -13.44 19.54 -22.17
CA GLY A 230 -13.20 20.17 -23.48
C GLY A 230 -13.18 21.69 -23.41
N ARG A 231 -14.09 22.30 -22.65
CA ARG A 231 -14.12 23.76 -22.42
C ARG A 231 -12.91 24.26 -21.63
N LEU A 232 -12.54 23.58 -20.54
CA LEU A 232 -11.36 23.92 -19.74
C LEU A 232 -10.08 23.84 -20.57
N ARG A 233 -9.92 22.78 -21.37
CA ARG A 233 -8.79 22.61 -22.28
C ARG A 233 -8.69 23.75 -23.30
N ARG A 234 -9.84 24.19 -23.85
CA ARG A 234 -9.89 25.32 -24.79
C ARG A 234 -9.53 26.63 -24.10
N GLU A 235 -10.13 26.93 -22.94
CA GLU A 235 -9.84 28.13 -22.15
C GLU A 235 -8.34 28.20 -21.80
N LEU A 236 -7.76 27.08 -21.35
CA LEU A 236 -6.33 26.97 -21.04
C LEU A 236 -5.43 27.11 -22.29
N GLY A 237 -5.92 26.71 -23.47
CA GLY A 237 -5.22 26.87 -24.75
C GLY A 237 -5.28 28.29 -25.30
N GLU A 238 -6.44 28.93 -25.23
CA GLU A 238 -6.69 30.32 -25.67
C GLU A 238 -5.87 31.32 -24.85
N MET A 239 -5.71 31.07 -23.55
CA MET A 239 -4.84 31.86 -22.68
C MET A 239 -3.37 31.85 -23.12
N LYS A 240 -2.94 30.95 -24.02
CA LYS A 240 -1.53 30.66 -24.26
C LYS A 240 -1.15 30.41 -25.71
N LYS A 241 -1.78 31.10 -26.70
CA LYS A 241 -1.34 31.09 -28.12
C LYS A 241 0.21 31.00 -28.17
N ASN A 242 0.72 29.81 -28.52
CA ASN A 242 2.13 29.36 -28.63
C ASN A 242 2.60 28.15 -27.79
N THR A 243 1.79 27.15 -27.43
CA THR A 243 2.31 25.75 -27.42
C THR A 243 1.19 24.70 -27.54
N PRO A 244 1.24 23.79 -28.52
CA PRO A 244 0.30 22.67 -28.59
C PRO A 244 0.58 21.63 -27.49
N PHE A 245 -0.51 21.08 -26.96
CA PHE A 245 -0.53 19.96 -26.02
C PHE A 245 -0.41 18.65 -26.81
N CYS A 246 0.76 18.03 -26.83
CA CYS A 246 0.92 16.73 -27.49
C CYS A 246 0.75 15.57 -26.49
N LEU A 247 -0.15 14.67 -26.89
CA LEU A 247 -0.36 13.31 -26.43
C LEU A 247 0.97 12.58 -26.19
N LEU A 248 1.43 12.56 -24.93
CA LEU A 248 2.59 11.79 -24.49
C LEU A 248 2.16 10.81 -23.39
N PHE A 249 1.05 10.12 -23.65
CA PHE A 249 0.49 9.09 -22.77
C PHE A 249 0.61 7.67 -23.36
N PHE A 250 1.23 7.50 -24.53
CA PHE A 250 1.26 6.20 -25.23
C PHE A 250 2.62 5.79 -25.83
N LEU A 251 3.74 6.41 -25.44
CA LEU A 251 5.06 6.13 -26.05
C LEU A 251 6.20 5.89 -25.02
N ILE A 252 5.91 5.24 -23.90
CA ILE A 252 6.94 4.70 -22.99
C ILE A 252 6.74 3.18 -22.85
N LEU A 253 6.55 2.51 -23.99
CA LEU A 253 6.48 1.05 -24.07
C LEU A 253 7.20 0.57 -25.33
N SER A 254 8.45 1.01 -25.49
CA SER A 254 9.45 0.39 -26.38
C SER A 254 10.78 1.13 -26.24
N GLY A 255 11.82 0.45 -25.79
CA GLY A 255 13.17 1.02 -25.78
C GLY A 255 14.14 0.38 -24.79
N ILE A 256 14.32 -0.94 -24.89
CA ILE A 256 15.51 -1.61 -24.34
C ILE A 256 16.66 -1.31 -25.30
N SER A 257 17.78 -0.77 -24.81
CA SER A 257 19.10 -1.42 -24.91
C SER A 257 20.25 -0.58 -24.36
N SER A 258 21.04 -1.28 -23.54
CA SER A 258 22.49 -1.20 -23.33
C SER A 258 23.15 0.13 -22.91
N MET A 259 23.72 0.14 -21.71
CA MET A 259 25.00 0.82 -21.47
C MET A 259 25.88 0.04 -20.48
N GLN A 260 27.17 0.03 -20.80
CA GLN A 260 28.28 -0.66 -20.16
C GLN A 260 28.61 -0.10 -18.77
N VAL A 261 29.02 -1.00 -17.89
CA VAL A 261 29.47 -0.74 -16.51
C VAL A 261 30.88 -0.14 -16.54
N LEU A 262 31.05 1.04 -15.94
CA LEU A 262 32.35 1.58 -15.54
C LEU A 262 32.50 1.45 -14.03
N SER A 263 33.57 0.79 -13.61
CA SER A 263 34.01 0.65 -12.23
C SER A 263 34.45 2.00 -11.65
N ALA A 264 33.90 2.36 -10.49
CA ALA A 264 34.33 3.52 -9.72
C ALA A 264 34.89 3.07 -8.37
N GLN A 265 36.14 3.46 -8.17
CA GLN A 265 37.04 3.10 -7.08
C GLN A 265 36.69 3.84 -5.79
N GLN A 266 36.53 3.09 -4.71
CA GLN A 266 36.13 3.56 -3.39
C GLN A 266 37.31 4.28 -2.71
N LYS A 267 37.12 5.56 -2.36
CA LYS A 267 38.07 6.35 -1.57
C LYS A 267 37.45 6.64 -0.20
N SER A 268 38.04 6.08 0.84
CA SER A 268 37.64 6.27 2.23
C SER A 268 37.90 7.71 2.68
N VAL A 269 36.90 8.32 3.32
CA VAL A 269 37.02 9.61 4.01
C VAL A 269 37.03 9.32 5.50
N SER A 270 38.16 9.61 6.14
CA SER A 270 38.32 9.63 7.59
C SER A 270 37.62 10.86 8.18
N LEU A 271 36.83 10.67 9.23
CA LEU A 271 36.32 11.76 10.06
C LEU A 271 36.71 11.56 11.52
N GLN A 272 37.16 12.67 12.05
CA GLN A 272 37.98 12.88 13.22
C GLN A 272 37.10 12.92 14.49
N GLN A 273 37.47 12.13 15.50
CA GLN A 273 36.84 12.13 16.82
C GLN A 273 37.24 13.38 17.63
N SER A 274 36.34 13.81 18.52
CA SER A 274 36.70 14.62 19.69
C SER A 274 36.01 14.06 20.95
N PRO A 275 36.62 14.18 22.13
CA PRO A 275 36.31 13.35 23.29
C PRO A 275 35.46 14.09 24.33
N ILE A 276 34.73 13.36 25.18
CA ILE A 276 34.52 13.62 26.62
C ILE A 276 33.93 12.34 27.26
N ALA A 277 34.28 12.12 28.53
CA ALA A 277 34.40 10.86 29.22
C ALA A 277 33.15 10.33 29.95
N ALA A 278 33.18 8.99 30.11
CA ALA A 278 32.81 8.18 31.28
C ALA A 278 31.34 8.08 31.73
N GLN A 279 30.70 6.97 31.34
CA GLN A 279 30.05 5.98 32.21
C GLN A 279 29.85 4.72 31.37
N HIS A 280 30.65 3.66 31.61
CA HIS A 280 30.86 2.49 30.74
C HIS A 280 29.58 1.89 30.11
N PRO A 281 29.40 2.02 28.77
CA PRO A 281 28.77 1.01 27.95
C PRO A 281 29.90 0.19 27.28
N LEU A 282 29.70 -1.11 27.03
CA LEU A 282 30.59 -1.89 26.17
C LEU A 282 30.76 -1.15 24.83
N VAL A 283 31.96 -0.62 24.56
CA VAL A 283 32.25 0.08 23.32
C VAL A 283 32.47 -0.98 22.25
N VAL A 284 31.74 -0.90 21.13
CA VAL A 284 31.79 -1.88 20.03
C VAL A 284 33.21 -2.20 19.55
N SER A 285 34.16 -1.27 19.68
CA SER A 285 35.58 -1.48 19.34
C SER A 285 36.28 -2.56 20.15
N GLN A 286 35.67 -3.06 21.23
CA GLN A 286 36.19 -4.14 22.08
C GLN A 286 35.54 -5.49 21.80
N LEU A 287 34.49 -5.55 20.97
CA LEU A 287 33.80 -6.78 20.62
C LEU A 287 34.48 -7.49 19.44
N PRO A 288 34.43 -8.84 19.39
CA PRO A 288 34.85 -9.58 18.20
C PRO A 288 34.01 -9.13 17.00
N CYS A 289 34.67 -8.82 15.88
CA CYS A 289 33.98 -8.34 14.69
C CYS A 289 34.51 -8.99 13.42
N VAL A 290 33.61 -9.63 12.68
CA VAL A 290 33.88 -10.23 11.37
C VAL A 290 34.15 -9.14 10.33
N SER A 291 35.10 -9.38 9.42
CA SER A 291 35.41 -8.47 8.31
C SER A 291 34.21 -8.29 7.37
N SER A 292 33.93 -7.06 6.96
CA SER A 292 32.83 -6.75 6.01
C SER A 292 32.99 -7.48 4.67
N LEU A 293 34.23 -7.63 4.18
CA LEU A 293 34.50 -8.35 2.93
C LEU A 293 34.16 -9.85 3.04
N HIS A 294 34.39 -10.45 4.20
CA HIS A 294 34.02 -11.85 4.45
C HIS A 294 32.51 -11.98 4.63
N ALA A 295 31.90 -11.05 5.38
CA ALA A 295 30.45 -11.01 5.58
C ALA A 295 29.68 -10.86 4.25
N GLU A 296 30.18 -10.06 3.29
CA GLU A 296 29.57 -9.93 1.95
C GLU A 296 29.55 -11.27 1.18
N LYS A 297 30.60 -12.10 1.32
CA LYS A 297 30.63 -13.44 0.72
C LYS A 297 29.59 -14.36 1.35
N PHE A 298 29.46 -14.31 2.68
CA PHE A 298 28.43 -15.06 3.40
C PHE A 298 27.02 -14.60 3.00
N GLY A 299 26.81 -13.28 2.92
CA GLY A 299 25.56 -12.66 2.48
C GLY A 299 25.14 -13.04 1.06
N SER A 300 26.07 -13.54 0.24
CA SER A 300 25.78 -14.03 -1.13
C SER A 300 25.22 -15.46 -1.18
N LEU A 301 25.29 -16.22 -0.08
CA LEU A 301 24.61 -17.50 0.03
C LEU A 301 23.10 -17.33 -0.05
N VAL A 302 22.38 -18.41 -0.33
CA VAL A 302 20.92 -18.40 -0.43
C VAL A 302 20.32 -19.00 0.83
N VAL A 303 19.19 -18.45 1.26
CA VAL A 303 18.38 -18.97 2.35
C VAL A 303 16.93 -19.13 1.88
N LEU A 304 16.24 -20.15 2.40
CA LEU A 304 14.79 -20.25 2.26
C LEU A 304 14.13 -19.49 3.41
N ASN A 305 13.49 -18.36 3.10
CA ASN A 305 12.82 -17.58 4.12
C ASN A 305 11.52 -18.28 4.61
N PRO A 306 10.95 -17.90 5.78
CA PRO A 306 9.74 -18.53 6.32
C PRO A 306 8.50 -18.44 5.42
N ASN A 307 8.50 -17.53 4.44
CA ASN A 307 7.43 -17.37 3.46
C ASN A 307 7.62 -18.27 2.23
N GLY A 308 8.67 -19.09 2.20
CA GLY A 308 9.02 -20.01 1.11
C GLY A 308 9.61 -19.35 -0.14
N ARG A 309 10.24 -18.19 0.01
CA ARG A 309 11.04 -17.53 -1.04
C ARG A 309 12.52 -17.81 -0.81
N LEU A 310 13.23 -18.18 -1.89
CA LEU A 310 14.68 -18.14 -1.90
C LEU A 310 15.17 -16.71 -2.06
N GLU A 311 16.03 -16.27 -1.16
CA GLU A 311 16.63 -14.95 -1.17
C GLU A 311 18.10 -15.00 -0.72
N PRO A 312 18.91 -13.98 -1.07
CA PRO A 312 20.26 -13.88 -0.53
C PRO A 312 20.21 -13.72 0.99
N VAL A 313 21.17 -14.34 1.70
CA VAL A 313 21.35 -14.17 3.15
C VAL A 313 21.42 -12.68 3.52
N ASN A 314 22.04 -11.85 2.68
CA ASN A 314 22.08 -10.40 2.84
C ASN A 314 20.71 -9.74 3.02
N SER A 315 19.72 -10.12 2.21
CA SER A 315 18.35 -9.58 2.33
C SER A 315 17.69 -10.04 3.63
N TYR A 316 17.91 -11.31 3.97
CA TYR A 316 17.32 -11.97 5.14
C TYR A 316 17.86 -11.38 6.45
N THR A 317 19.19 -11.29 6.59
CA THR A 317 19.85 -10.67 7.76
C THR A 317 19.48 -9.20 7.88
N SER A 318 19.32 -8.49 6.75
CA SER A 318 18.89 -7.09 6.74
C SER A 318 17.47 -6.92 7.29
N ALA A 319 16.55 -7.83 6.98
CA ALA A 319 15.21 -7.85 7.55
C ALA A 319 15.24 -8.11 9.07
N ILE A 320 16.08 -9.06 9.51
CA ILE A 320 16.27 -9.37 10.94
C ILE A 320 16.85 -8.18 11.70
N LEU A 321 17.91 -7.54 11.19
CA LEU A 321 18.52 -6.39 11.86
C LEU A 321 17.53 -5.23 11.97
N ARG A 322 16.75 -4.93 10.93
CA ARG A 322 15.69 -3.92 11.01
C ARG A 322 14.63 -4.26 12.05
N LYS A 323 14.27 -5.54 12.19
CA LYS A 323 13.29 -5.98 13.18
C LYS A 323 13.80 -5.86 14.62
N LEU A 324 15.07 -6.24 14.84
CA LEU A 324 15.69 -6.22 16.17
C LEU A 324 16.12 -4.81 16.59
N TYR A 325 16.82 -4.09 15.72
CA TYR A 325 17.48 -2.82 16.03
C TYR A 325 16.75 -1.59 15.45
N GLY A 326 15.93 -1.76 14.41
CA GLY A 326 15.26 -0.63 13.77
C GLY A 326 16.20 0.28 12.96
N ALA A 327 17.29 -0.25 12.42
CA ALA A 327 18.12 0.46 11.44
C ALA A 327 18.76 -0.53 10.46
N ASP A 328 19.26 -0.02 9.34
CA ASP A 328 19.95 -0.84 8.33
C ASP A 328 21.40 -1.19 8.70
N GLN A 329 21.96 -0.52 9.71
CA GLN A 329 23.33 -0.74 10.20
C GLN A 329 23.40 -0.57 11.72
N LEU A 330 24.27 -1.37 12.35
CA LEU A 330 24.57 -1.30 13.77
C LEU A 330 25.96 -0.67 13.95
N ASN A 331 26.05 0.58 14.40
CA ASN A 331 27.34 1.26 14.66
C ASN A 331 28.36 1.17 13.50
N GLY A 332 27.87 1.24 12.26
CA GLY A 332 28.70 1.15 11.05
C GLY A 332 28.93 -0.28 10.52
N MET A 333 28.48 -1.31 11.23
CA MET A 333 28.44 -2.69 10.74
C MET A 333 27.18 -2.94 9.92
N ASP A 334 27.32 -3.70 8.84
CA ASP A 334 26.20 -4.18 8.06
C ASP A 334 25.46 -5.35 8.77
N SER A 335 24.33 -5.76 8.19
CA SER A 335 23.48 -6.81 8.75
C SER A 335 24.13 -8.20 8.74
N ASP A 336 24.97 -8.49 7.76
CA ASP A 336 25.66 -9.77 7.65
C ASP A 336 26.74 -9.89 8.72
N GLN A 337 27.51 -8.82 8.96
CA GLN A 337 28.46 -8.73 10.06
C GLN A 337 27.77 -8.89 11.41
N PHE A 338 26.69 -8.15 11.66
CA PHE A 338 25.92 -8.27 12.91
C PHE A 338 25.45 -9.71 13.13
N PHE A 339 24.86 -10.33 12.10
CA PHE A 339 24.32 -11.68 12.20
C PHE A 339 25.42 -12.71 12.48
N LEU A 340 26.54 -12.66 11.74
CA LEU A 340 27.68 -13.56 11.93
C LEU A 340 28.33 -13.39 13.30
N ASN A 341 28.44 -12.15 13.77
CA ASN A 341 28.99 -11.84 15.08
C ASN A 341 28.11 -12.42 16.20
N LEU A 342 26.79 -12.22 16.12
CA LEU A 342 25.84 -12.79 17.08
C LEU A 342 25.85 -14.32 17.07
N LEU A 343 25.97 -14.92 15.89
CA LEU A 343 26.04 -16.37 15.70
C LEU A 343 27.35 -16.97 16.23
N SER A 344 28.48 -16.27 16.06
CA SER A 344 29.81 -16.82 16.40
C SER A 344 30.27 -16.49 17.83
N PHE A 345 29.75 -15.41 18.41
CA PHE A 345 30.16 -14.86 19.70
C PHE A 345 28.92 -14.50 20.55
N PRO A 346 28.05 -15.48 20.86
CA PRO A 346 26.74 -15.23 21.46
C PRO A 346 26.83 -14.63 22.87
N ASP A 347 27.87 -14.94 23.64
CA ASP A 347 28.05 -14.42 25.00
C ASP A 347 28.37 -12.91 24.98
N GLU A 348 29.31 -12.49 24.13
CA GLU A 348 29.73 -11.10 24.01
C GLU A 348 28.64 -10.24 23.38
N TRP A 349 28.00 -10.74 22.32
CA TRP A 349 26.94 -10.01 21.63
C TRP A 349 25.61 -10.06 22.36
N GLY A 350 25.31 -11.14 23.09
CA GLY A 350 24.12 -11.23 23.94
C GLY A 350 24.10 -10.21 25.08
N ALA A 351 25.27 -9.78 25.56
CA ALA A 351 25.44 -8.71 26.55
C ALA A 351 25.34 -7.31 25.93
N PHE A 352 25.45 -7.18 24.60
CA PHE A 352 25.42 -5.89 23.91
C PHE A 352 23.97 -5.41 23.71
N PRO A 353 23.64 -4.14 24.04
CA PRO A 353 22.28 -3.64 23.90
C PRO A 353 21.95 -3.28 22.45
N PHE A 354 21.20 -4.15 21.76
CA PHE A 354 20.76 -3.95 20.38
C PHE A 354 19.26 -4.25 20.15
N ILE A 355 18.52 -4.78 21.12
CA ILE A 355 17.09 -5.06 20.97
C ILE A 355 16.31 -3.77 21.25
N LYS A 356 15.64 -3.23 20.23
CA LYS A 356 14.89 -1.98 20.31
C LYS A 356 13.61 -2.17 21.12
N VAL A 357 13.41 -1.31 22.11
CA VAL A 357 12.19 -1.25 22.91
C VAL A 357 11.65 0.18 22.87
N ASP A 358 10.45 0.36 22.32
CA ASP A 358 9.85 1.70 22.16
C ASP A 358 9.17 2.19 23.46
N ASN A 359 8.79 1.28 24.35
CA ASN A 359 8.12 1.60 25.61
C ASN A 359 9.13 1.95 26.71
N LYS A 360 9.07 3.19 27.21
CA LYS A 360 9.97 3.69 28.26
C LYS A 360 9.81 2.99 29.61
N GLU A 361 8.61 2.54 29.95
CA GLU A 361 8.35 1.81 31.20
C GLU A 361 9.01 0.44 31.17
N LEU A 362 8.95 -0.25 30.02
CA LEU A 362 9.65 -1.52 29.81
C LEU A 362 11.17 -1.35 29.86
N LEU A 363 11.71 -0.29 29.24
CA LEU A 363 13.15 0.02 29.31
C LEU A 363 13.63 0.21 30.76
N GLN A 364 12.86 0.94 31.57
CA GLN A 364 13.17 1.16 32.98
C GLN A 364 13.10 -0.14 33.81
N ARG A 365 12.19 -1.06 33.48
CA ARG A 365 12.11 -2.39 34.12
C ARG A 365 13.40 -3.19 33.96
N PHE A 366 14.12 -3.01 32.87
CA PHE A 366 15.42 -3.63 32.60
C PHE A 366 16.62 -2.76 32.99
N GLY A 367 16.40 -1.64 33.69
CA GLY A 367 17.47 -0.76 34.15
C GLY A 367 18.21 -0.02 33.03
N ARG A 368 17.57 0.20 31.86
CA ARG A 368 18.17 0.89 30.71
C ARG A 368 17.52 2.25 30.48
N ASP A 369 18.35 3.28 30.35
CA ASP A 369 17.92 4.65 29.99
C ASP A 369 17.95 4.91 28.47
N GLY A 370 18.50 3.97 27.70
CA GLY A 370 18.61 4.04 26.24
C GLY A 370 17.34 3.62 25.50
N LYS A 371 17.46 3.38 24.19
CA LYS A 371 16.37 2.82 23.35
C LYS A 371 16.46 1.29 23.16
N TYR A 372 17.51 0.70 23.71
CA TYR A 372 17.88 -0.69 23.45
C TYR A 372 18.15 -1.41 24.77
N ILE A 373 17.79 -2.69 24.80
CA ILE A 373 18.18 -3.64 25.83
C ILE A 373 19.11 -4.70 25.24
N ALA A 374 19.90 -5.34 26.10
CA ALA A 374 20.66 -6.53 25.75
C ALA A 374 19.76 -7.76 25.81
N TRP A 375 20.12 -8.82 25.08
CA TRP A 375 19.39 -10.08 25.16
C TRP A 375 19.48 -10.69 26.56
N GLN A 376 20.62 -10.55 27.25
CA GLN A 376 20.79 -11.02 28.62
C GLN A 376 19.90 -10.27 29.64
N ASP A 377 19.44 -9.05 29.33
CA ASP A 377 18.65 -8.25 30.29
C ASP A 377 17.27 -8.88 30.60
N VAL A 378 16.76 -9.77 29.75
CA VAL A 378 15.42 -10.40 29.93
C VAL A 378 15.46 -11.73 30.69
N PHE A 379 16.64 -12.13 31.17
CA PHE A 379 16.86 -13.34 31.96
C PHE A 379 17.33 -12.97 33.36
N ASP A 380 16.88 -13.73 34.36
CA ASP A 380 17.36 -13.56 35.74
C ASP A 380 18.75 -14.20 35.95
N ALA A 381 19.29 -14.07 37.16
CA ALA A 381 20.61 -14.63 37.51
C ALA A 381 20.67 -16.16 37.41
N ASP A 382 19.53 -16.84 37.45
CA ASP A 382 19.40 -18.30 37.33
C ASP A 382 19.15 -18.73 35.87
N GLY A 383 19.05 -17.77 34.94
CA GLY A 383 18.81 -18.00 33.50
C GLY A 383 17.33 -18.18 33.13
N ASN A 384 16.39 -17.91 34.03
CA ASN A 384 14.96 -18.00 33.73
C ASN A 384 14.48 -16.77 32.96
N TYR A 385 13.58 -16.99 32.00
CA TYR A 385 12.98 -15.91 31.23
C TYR A 385 11.97 -15.10 32.06
N ILE A 386 12.29 -13.83 32.34
CA ILE A 386 11.55 -12.97 33.28
C ILE A 386 10.09 -12.73 32.84
N LEU A 387 9.82 -12.74 31.53
CA LEU A 387 8.51 -12.42 30.96
C LEU A 387 7.60 -13.64 30.77
N ALA A 388 8.05 -14.87 31.07
CA ALA A 388 7.33 -16.09 30.73
C ALA A 388 5.87 -16.15 31.24
N ASN A 389 5.64 -15.83 32.52
CA ASN A 389 4.30 -15.87 33.12
C ASN A 389 3.35 -14.79 32.52
N GLU A 390 3.90 -13.62 32.22
CA GLU A 390 3.16 -12.51 31.62
C GLU A 390 2.78 -12.84 30.17
N MET A 391 3.69 -13.49 29.43
CA MET A 391 3.43 -13.93 28.05
C MET A 391 2.31 -14.97 28.01
N ASN A 392 2.34 -15.98 28.88
CA ASN A 392 1.29 -16.98 28.98
C ASN A 392 -0.09 -16.34 29.24
N THR A 393 -0.12 -15.31 30.09
CA THR A 393 -1.36 -14.56 30.39
C THR A 393 -1.84 -13.76 29.16
N ILE A 394 -0.94 -13.16 28.39
CA ILE A 394 -1.29 -12.38 27.19
C ILE A 394 -1.77 -13.29 26.06
N TYR A 395 -1.10 -14.43 25.83
CA TYR A 395 -1.50 -15.40 24.80
C TYR A 395 -2.88 -16.00 25.08
N ALA A 396 -3.29 -16.13 26.35
CA ALA A 396 -4.62 -16.59 26.73
C ALA A 396 -5.74 -15.55 26.47
N LYS A 397 -5.41 -14.26 26.27
CA LYS A 397 -6.41 -13.22 25.98
C LYS A 397 -6.81 -13.21 24.49
N PRO A 398 -8.10 -13.01 24.15
CA PRO A 398 -8.53 -12.67 22.80
C PRO A 398 -7.81 -11.42 22.26
N ALA A 399 -7.45 -11.41 20.97
CA ALA A 399 -6.68 -10.30 20.37
C ALA A 399 -7.35 -8.92 20.51
N LEU A 400 -8.68 -8.87 20.53
CA LEU A 400 -9.48 -7.65 20.68
C LEU A 400 -9.39 -7.03 22.09
N GLU A 401 -9.04 -7.83 23.09
CA GLU A 401 -8.96 -7.41 24.50
C GLU A 401 -7.53 -7.01 24.92
N ARG A 402 -6.54 -7.23 24.05
CA ARG A 402 -5.14 -6.92 24.32
C ARG A 402 -4.91 -5.41 24.37
N LYS A 403 -4.26 -4.94 25.43
CA LYS A 403 -3.89 -3.54 25.63
C LYS A 403 -2.58 -3.20 24.90
N ARG A 404 -2.25 -1.91 24.80
CA ARG A 404 -1.00 -1.44 24.17
C ARG A 404 0.25 -2.09 24.78
N LEU A 405 0.33 -2.17 26.10
CA LEU A 405 1.45 -2.82 26.78
C LEU A 405 1.57 -4.31 26.40
N ASP A 406 0.44 -5.01 26.22
CA ASP A 406 0.44 -6.41 25.78
C ASP A 406 1.08 -6.53 24.37
N SER A 407 0.79 -5.61 23.45
CA SER A 407 1.40 -5.58 22.12
C SER A 407 2.90 -5.24 22.14
N ASP A 408 3.31 -4.28 22.98
CA ASP A 408 4.73 -3.90 23.14
C ASP A 408 5.54 -5.09 23.67
N LEU A 409 4.98 -5.84 24.63
CA LEU A 409 5.60 -7.05 25.19
C LEU A 409 5.66 -8.20 24.20
N LEU A 410 4.61 -8.45 23.41
CA LEU A 410 4.61 -9.48 22.37
C LEU A 410 5.70 -9.22 21.31
N LYS A 411 5.93 -7.96 20.95
CA LYS A 411 7.02 -7.57 20.04
C LYS A 411 8.39 -7.80 20.65
N LEU A 412 8.55 -7.46 21.93
CA LEU A 412 9.79 -7.72 22.65
C LEU A 412 10.07 -9.23 22.72
N ASP A 413 9.07 -10.03 23.09
CA ASP A 413 9.16 -11.49 23.16
C ASP A 413 9.54 -12.10 21.80
N GLU A 414 8.93 -11.62 20.71
CA GLU A 414 9.30 -12.02 19.36
C GLU A 414 10.77 -11.70 19.04
N SER A 415 11.26 -10.50 19.37
CA SER A 415 12.66 -10.12 19.15
C SER A 415 13.63 -10.96 19.99
N VAL A 416 13.29 -11.26 21.25
CA VAL A 416 14.08 -12.13 22.13
C VAL A 416 14.16 -13.55 21.55
N ASN A 417 13.03 -14.08 21.08
CA ASN A 417 12.98 -15.41 20.46
C ASN A 417 13.76 -15.48 19.14
N ILE A 418 13.76 -14.41 18.34
CA ILE A 418 14.60 -14.35 17.12
C ILE A 418 16.08 -14.45 17.49
N VAL A 419 16.54 -13.65 18.47
CA VAL A 419 17.94 -13.69 18.92
C VAL A 419 18.31 -15.07 19.46
N TYR A 420 17.45 -15.64 20.30
CA TYR A 420 17.66 -16.99 20.84
C TYR A 420 17.80 -18.03 19.72
N ARG A 421 16.92 -18.01 18.72
CA ARG A 421 17.01 -18.94 17.58
C ARG A 421 18.32 -18.77 16.81
N ILE A 422 18.77 -17.55 16.54
CA ILE A 422 20.05 -17.28 15.88
C ILE A 422 21.21 -17.91 16.68
N MET A 423 21.24 -17.72 18.00
CA MET A 423 22.25 -18.30 18.89
C MET A 423 22.21 -19.84 18.93
N GLN A 424 21.04 -20.44 18.73
CA GLN A 424 20.88 -21.89 18.60
C GLN A 424 21.19 -22.41 17.18
N HIS A 425 21.71 -21.56 16.29
CA HIS A 425 21.90 -21.86 14.86
C HIS A 425 20.60 -22.28 14.15
N GLN A 426 19.47 -21.89 14.73
CA GLN A 426 18.13 -21.99 14.16
C GLN A 426 17.82 -20.66 13.44
N LEU A 427 16.86 -20.64 12.52
CA LEU A 427 16.54 -19.43 11.72
C LEU A 427 17.61 -19.09 10.67
N LEU A 428 18.31 -20.11 10.13
CA LEU A 428 19.15 -19.92 8.94
C LEU A 428 19.06 -21.14 8.02
N PRO A 429 17.92 -21.36 7.32
CA PRO A 429 17.74 -22.52 6.45
C PRO A 429 18.67 -22.49 5.23
N LEU A 430 19.89 -23.01 5.35
CA LEU A 430 20.93 -23.03 4.30
C LEU A 430 20.97 -24.34 3.52
N PHE A 431 20.48 -25.43 4.09
CA PHE A 431 20.69 -26.77 3.55
C PHE A 431 19.42 -27.31 2.89
N PRO A 432 19.31 -27.25 1.54
CA PRO A 432 18.19 -27.87 0.83
C PRO A 432 18.19 -29.39 0.99
N ASP A 433 17.03 -29.96 1.30
CA ASP A 433 16.80 -31.39 1.15
C ASP A 433 16.47 -31.72 -0.32
N GLY A 434 17.43 -32.32 -1.02
CA GLY A 434 17.28 -32.66 -2.44
C GLY A 434 16.33 -33.81 -2.73
N ASN A 435 15.78 -34.47 -1.71
CA ASN A 435 14.79 -35.55 -1.80
C ASN A 435 13.38 -35.13 -1.35
N ASP A 436 13.26 -33.97 -0.69
CA ASP A 436 11.97 -33.48 -0.21
C ASP A 436 11.12 -32.92 -1.36
N SER A 437 9.87 -33.38 -1.46
CA SER A 437 8.95 -32.95 -2.53
C SER A 437 8.38 -31.55 -2.28
N GLN A 438 8.37 -31.09 -1.03
CA GLN A 438 7.90 -29.76 -0.64
C GLN A 438 9.02 -28.71 -0.65
N GLY A 439 10.25 -29.10 -0.96
CA GLY A 439 11.36 -28.18 -1.08
C GLY A 439 11.85 -27.57 0.24
N LYS A 440 11.82 -28.33 1.33
CA LYS A 440 12.26 -27.89 2.65
C LYS A 440 13.77 -27.68 2.71
N TRP A 441 14.17 -26.61 3.39
CA TRP A 441 15.57 -26.33 3.74
C TRP A 441 15.71 -26.37 5.25
N TYR A 442 16.88 -26.82 5.70
CA TYR A 442 17.20 -26.99 7.11
C TYR A 442 18.24 -25.98 7.55
N SER A 443 18.06 -25.46 8.76
CA SER A 443 19.06 -24.69 9.49
C SER A 443 20.08 -25.63 10.12
N PRO A 444 21.29 -25.16 10.42
CA PRO A 444 22.31 -25.99 11.07
C PRO A 444 21.90 -26.55 12.43
N GLY A 445 21.10 -25.79 13.20
CA GLY A 445 20.57 -26.18 14.51
C GLY A 445 19.21 -26.90 14.48
N ASP A 446 18.70 -27.26 13.29
CA ASP A 446 17.49 -28.07 13.16
C ASP A 446 17.79 -29.57 13.31
N ASP A 447 16.76 -30.42 13.35
CA ASP A 447 16.95 -31.87 13.21
C ASP A 447 17.36 -32.23 11.78
N LEU A 448 18.61 -32.62 11.60
CA LEU A 448 19.23 -32.98 10.32
C LEU A 448 19.11 -34.47 9.97
N SER A 449 18.27 -35.23 10.68
CA SER A 449 18.03 -36.66 10.44
C SER A 449 17.50 -36.98 9.03
N ALA A 450 16.93 -35.99 8.33
CA ALA A 450 16.50 -36.11 6.95
C ALA A 450 17.66 -36.40 5.96
N PHE A 451 18.89 -35.99 6.30
CA PHE A 451 20.05 -36.18 5.42
C PHE A 451 20.71 -37.55 5.66
N GLN A 452 21.12 -38.22 4.58
CA GLN A 452 21.74 -39.54 4.63
C GLN A 452 23.13 -39.56 3.96
N GLY A 453 23.95 -40.53 4.34
CA GLY A 453 25.26 -40.79 3.71
C GLY A 453 26.21 -39.58 3.77
N LYS A 454 26.80 -39.23 2.63
CA LYS A 454 27.79 -38.14 2.54
C LYS A 454 27.20 -36.76 2.86
N ASP A 455 25.93 -36.54 2.53
CA ASP A 455 25.27 -35.25 2.78
C ASP A 455 25.08 -35.02 4.28
N SER A 456 24.71 -36.06 5.04
CA SER A 456 24.55 -36.01 6.50
C SER A 456 25.82 -35.55 7.21
N LEU A 457 26.97 -36.11 6.84
CA LEU A 457 28.26 -35.71 7.40
C LEU A 457 28.58 -34.25 7.08
N PHE A 458 28.29 -33.80 5.86
CA PHE A 458 28.52 -32.42 5.43
C PHE A 458 27.67 -31.44 6.26
N VAL A 459 26.34 -31.59 6.26
CA VAL A 459 25.43 -30.62 6.92
C VAL A 459 25.65 -30.56 8.44
N THR A 460 26.04 -31.67 9.06
CA THR A 460 26.25 -31.75 10.51
C THR A 460 27.58 -31.12 10.95
N LYS A 461 28.57 -30.98 10.05
CA LYS A 461 29.93 -30.55 10.43
C LYS A 461 30.37 -29.23 9.83
N ILE A 462 29.82 -28.84 8.68
CA ILE A 462 30.31 -27.70 7.91
C ILE A 462 30.18 -26.37 8.69
N MET A 463 29.13 -26.21 9.50
CA MET A 463 28.90 -24.98 10.26
C MET A 463 29.75 -24.86 11.50
N ASP A 464 29.94 -25.95 12.26
CA ASP A 464 30.88 -25.96 13.38
C ASP A 464 32.30 -25.61 12.88
N TRP A 465 32.70 -26.15 11.73
CA TRP A 465 33.97 -25.81 11.10
C TRP A 465 34.01 -24.34 10.66
N TYR A 466 32.93 -23.83 10.07
CA TYR A 466 32.83 -22.43 9.67
C TYR A 466 32.99 -21.47 10.86
N ILE A 467 32.27 -21.72 11.96
CA ILE A 467 32.34 -20.90 13.19
C ILE A 467 33.74 -20.93 13.79
N TYR A 468 34.39 -22.09 13.80
CA TYR A 468 35.79 -22.22 14.23
C TYR A 468 36.73 -21.34 13.39
N GLU A 469 36.62 -21.41 12.06
CA GLU A 469 37.46 -20.60 11.16
C GLU A 469 37.09 -19.10 11.18
N LEU A 470 35.84 -18.74 11.44
CA LEU A 470 35.44 -17.35 11.71
C LEU A 470 36.18 -16.80 12.93
N GLY A 471 36.23 -17.58 14.02
CA GLY A 471 36.99 -17.22 15.22
C GLY A 471 38.48 -17.03 14.93
N ASN A 472 39.08 -17.88 14.11
CA ASN A 472 40.46 -17.70 13.64
C ASN A 472 40.61 -16.43 12.81
N GLY A 473 39.70 -16.21 11.86
CA GLY A 473 39.67 -15.03 11.01
C GLY A 473 39.62 -13.73 11.80
N VAL A 474 38.80 -13.64 12.85
CA VAL A 474 38.74 -12.47 13.75
C VAL A 474 40.07 -12.25 14.48
N ARG A 475 40.72 -13.32 14.97
CA ARG A 475 41.98 -13.22 15.73
C ARG A 475 43.20 -12.92 14.86
N SER A 476 43.29 -13.53 13.68
CA SER A 476 44.48 -13.47 12.82
C SER A 476 44.30 -12.60 11.56
N ASN A 477 43.10 -12.06 11.34
CA ASN A 477 42.70 -11.35 10.12
C ASN A 477 42.94 -12.14 8.82
N ASN A 478 42.84 -13.47 8.90
CA ASN A 478 43.00 -14.38 7.75
C ASN A 478 41.70 -15.14 7.49
N TRP A 479 41.02 -14.79 6.40
CA TRP A 479 39.68 -15.27 6.06
C TRP A 479 39.67 -16.40 5.04
N LYS A 480 40.84 -16.86 4.58
CA LYS A 480 40.97 -17.77 3.43
C LYS A 480 40.26 -19.11 3.62
N GLU A 481 40.38 -19.73 4.79
CA GLU A 481 39.73 -21.03 5.05
C GLU A 481 38.23 -20.87 5.27
N ALA A 482 37.80 -19.83 5.99
CA ALA A 482 36.39 -19.49 6.14
C ALA A 482 35.72 -19.22 4.77
N ASP A 483 36.40 -18.51 3.86
CA ASP A 483 35.92 -18.25 2.50
C ASP A 483 35.72 -19.54 1.69
N LYS A 484 36.62 -20.53 1.83
CA LYS A 484 36.46 -21.84 1.17
C LYS A 484 35.23 -22.59 1.68
N ILE A 485 34.94 -22.49 2.98
CA ILE A 485 33.78 -23.15 3.58
C ILE A 485 32.48 -22.56 3.02
N ILE A 486 32.41 -21.23 2.83
CA ILE A 486 31.30 -20.57 2.13
C ILE A 486 31.15 -21.11 0.70
N GLU A 487 32.25 -21.27 -0.03
CA GLU A 487 32.22 -21.84 -1.38
C GLU A 487 31.69 -23.28 -1.39
N MET A 488 32.10 -24.11 -0.42
CA MET A 488 31.59 -25.47 -0.26
C MET A 488 30.09 -25.49 0.02
N MET A 489 29.59 -24.60 0.88
CA MET A 489 28.15 -24.46 1.15
C MET A 489 27.39 -24.02 -0.11
N ASN A 490 27.91 -23.05 -0.86
CA ASN A 490 27.30 -22.64 -2.13
C ASN A 490 27.26 -23.80 -3.14
N VAL A 491 28.35 -24.57 -3.31
CA VAL A 491 28.37 -25.73 -4.21
C VAL A 491 27.32 -26.76 -3.79
N PHE A 492 27.17 -27.02 -2.48
CA PHE A 492 26.13 -27.89 -1.96
C PHE A 492 24.72 -27.37 -2.30
N GLN A 493 24.45 -26.08 -2.05
CA GLN A 493 23.18 -25.44 -2.37
C GLN A 493 22.81 -25.58 -3.85
N GLN A 494 23.74 -25.25 -4.75
CA GLN A 494 23.52 -25.35 -6.20
C GLN A 494 23.27 -26.80 -6.66
N ALA A 495 23.89 -27.78 -6.01
CA ALA A 495 23.73 -29.19 -6.37
C ALA A 495 22.43 -29.81 -5.85
N LYS A 496 21.90 -29.31 -4.72
CA LYS A 496 20.81 -29.95 -3.97
C LYS A 496 19.48 -29.19 -4.03
N ALA A 497 19.49 -27.88 -4.29
CA ALA A 497 18.28 -27.06 -4.41
C ALA A 497 17.51 -27.33 -5.72
N LYS A 498 16.64 -28.35 -5.71
CA LYS A 498 15.81 -28.72 -6.87
C LYS A 498 14.42 -28.08 -6.85
N VAL A 499 13.82 -27.95 -5.68
CA VAL A 499 12.49 -27.39 -5.48
C VAL A 499 12.57 -26.46 -4.27
N PRO A 500 12.36 -25.14 -4.42
CA PRO A 500 12.52 -24.37 -5.65
C PRO A 500 13.99 -24.33 -6.11
N THR A 501 14.22 -24.09 -7.40
CA THR A 501 15.57 -23.95 -7.96
C THR A 501 16.16 -22.56 -7.68
N ILE A 502 17.48 -22.49 -7.50
CA ILE A 502 18.18 -21.21 -7.30
C ILE A 502 18.35 -20.49 -8.64
N ASP A 503 17.80 -19.27 -8.75
CA ASP A 503 18.07 -18.37 -9.88
C ASP A 503 19.22 -17.41 -9.53
N ASN A 504 20.43 -17.78 -9.93
CA ASN A 504 21.63 -17.00 -9.67
C ASN A 504 21.61 -15.58 -10.28
N ARG A 505 20.79 -15.33 -11.31
CA ARG A 505 20.66 -13.97 -11.88
C ARG A 505 19.82 -13.09 -10.96
N LYS A 506 18.75 -13.64 -10.39
CA LYS A 506 17.92 -12.94 -9.39
C LYS A 506 18.69 -12.68 -8.09
N VAL A 507 19.45 -13.66 -7.60
CA VAL A 507 20.31 -13.48 -6.40
C VAL A 507 21.28 -12.31 -6.61
N LYS A 508 22.01 -12.27 -7.73
CA LYS A 508 22.92 -11.17 -8.06
C LYS A 508 22.19 -9.83 -8.23
N ALA A 509 21.00 -9.85 -8.85
CA ALA A 509 20.19 -8.65 -9.03
C ALA A 509 19.71 -8.08 -7.68
N GLU A 510 19.36 -8.94 -6.72
CA GLU A 510 18.92 -8.54 -5.38
C GLU A 510 20.09 -8.01 -4.54
N LEU A 511 21.26 -8.64 -4.60
CA LEU A 511 22.48 -8.10 -3.98
C LEU A 511 22.81 -6.70 -4.54
N LEU A 512 22.76 -6.53 -5.87
CA LEU A 512 22.96 -5.23 -6.51
C LEU A 512 21.89 -4.21 -6.07
N TYR A 513 20.63 -4.63 -5.98
CA TYR A 513 19.52 -3.78 -5.52
C TYR A 513 19.77 -3.25 -4.10
N ASN A 514 20.19 -4.13 -3.18
CA ASN A 514 20.51 -3.78 -1.80
C ASN A 514 21.71 -2.83 -1.72
N GLN A 515 22.80 -3.13 -2.45
CA GLN A 515 24.01 -2.32 -2.47
C GLN A 515 23.79 -0.91 -3.03
N LEU A 516 23.01 -0.78 -4.11
CA LEU A 516 22.79 0.51 -4.77
C LEU A 516 21.90 1.45 -3.94
N ASN A 517 21.01 0.91 -3.10
CA ASN A 517 20.04 1.65 -2.28
C ASN A 517 19.42 2.86 -3.02
N LEU A 518 18.90 2.60 -4.24
CA LEU A 518 18.52 3.67 -5.18
C LEU A 518 17.43 4.60 -4.62
N PHE A 519 16.51 4.08 -3.81
CA PHE A 519 15.41 4.87 -3.24
C PHE A 519 15.89 5.87 -2.19
N PHE A 520 16.94 5.56 -1.42
CA PHE A 520 17.59 6.52 -0.52
C PHE A 520 18.14 7.73 -1.28
N TRP A 521 18.85 7.49 -2.38
CA TRP A 521 19.43 8.55 -3.21
C TRP A 521 18.37 9.36 -3.95
N CYS A 522 17.34 8.69 -4.48
CA CYS A 522 16.21 9.35 -5.14
C CYS A 522 15.47 10.27 -4.16
N ARG A 523 15.25 9.82 -2.92
CA ARG A 523 14.67 10.63 -1.84
C ARG A 523 15.45 11.93 -1.64
N LEU A 524 16.77 11.84 -1.45
CA LEU A 524 17.62 13.02 -1.23
C LEU A 524 17.59 13.96 -2.44
N ALA A 525 17.75 13.41 -3.65
CA ALA A 525 17.72 14.18 -4.89
C ALA A 525 16.39 14.90 -5.08
N TYR A 526 15.26 14.23 -4.85
CA TYR A 526 13.92 14.80 -4.98
C TYR A 526 13.66 15.93 -3.97
N LEU A 527 14.03 15.74 -2.71
CA LEU A 527 13.85 16.77 -1.67
C LEU A 527 14.70 18.02 -1.98
N ILE A 528 15.98 17.84 -2.30
CA ILE A 528 16.90 18.94 -2.57
C ILE A 528 16.56 19.63 -3.89
N LEU A 529 16.54 18.89 -5.00
CA LEU A 529 16.31 19.47 -6.34
C LEU A 529 14.90 20.02 -6.46
N GLY A 530 13.89 19.32 -5.92
CA GLY A 530 12.50 19.78 -5.89
C GLY A 530 12.33 21.05 -5.05
N GLY A 531 12.97 21.12 -3.87
CA GLY A 531 12.96 22.30 -3.01
C GLY A 531 13.63 23.52 -3.65
N ILE A 532 14.83 23.35 -4.23
CA ILE A 532 15.53 24.44 -4.93
C ILE A 532 14.73 24.90 -6.16
N LEU A 533 14.20 23.96 -6.95
CA LEU A 533 13.37 24.28 -8.11
C LEU A 533 12.08 25.01 -7.70
N LEU A 534 11.49 24.66 -6.55
CA LEU A 534 10.31 25.34 -6.02
C LEU A 534 10.64 26.80 -5.69
N PHE A 535 11.76 27.05 -5.00
CA PHE A 535 12.20 28.40 -4.68
C PHE A 535 12.43 29.25 -5.93
N ILE A 536 13.11 28.70 -6.95
CA ILE A 536 13.36 29.40 -8.23
C ILE A 536 12.06 29.63 -8.98
N ALA A 537 11.17 28.64 -9.06
CA ALA A 537 9.89 28.76 -9.76
C ALA A 537 8.99 29.83 -9.11
N CYS A 538 8.98 29.91 -7.78
CA CYS A 538 8.34 31.00 -7.04
C CYS A 538 8.96 32.35 -7.38
N GLY A 539 10.30 32.42 -7.41
CA GLY A 539 11.05 33.59 -7.81
C GLY A 539 10.67 34.08 -9.22
N GLU A 540 10.63 33.20 -10.22
CA GLU A 540 10.27 33.52 -11.62
C GLU A 540 8.84 34.08 -11.73
N ILE A 541 7.92 33.66 -10.86
CA ILE A 541 6.54 34.16 -10.85
C ILE A 541 6.50 35.60 -10.37
N ILE A 542 7.31 35.94 -9.36
CA ILE A 542 7.34 37.26 -8.71
C ILE A 542 8.23 38.23 -9.51
N ALA A 543 9.43 37.82 -9.91
CA ALA A 543 10.44 38.62 -10.58
C ALA A 543 10.97 37.91 -11.83
N ASP A 544 11.02 38.61 -12.96
CA ASP A 544 11.51 38.03 -14.22
C ASP A 544 13.05 38.16 -14.31
N PHE A 545 13.79 37.15 -13.82
CA PHE A 545 15.25 37.09 -13.98
C PHE A 545 15.68 36.10 -15.08
N LYS A 546 16.56 36.55 -15.99
CA LYS A 546 16.92 35.82 -17.22
C LYS A 546 17.60 34.47 -16.98
N TRP A 547 18.36 34.34 -15.90
CA TRP A 547 19.12 33.13 -15.54
C TRP A 547 18.25 32.03 -14.89
N GLY A 548 17.11 32.40 -14.30
CA GLY A 548 16.18 31.45 -13.65
C GLY A 548 15.67 30.39 -14.59
N ARG A 549 15.43 30.76 -15.86
CA ARG A 549 14.91 29.82 -16.85
C ARG A 549 15.92 28.75 -17.24
N LYS A 550 17.19 29.13 -17.34
CA LYS A 550 18.30 28.19 -17.61
C LYS A 550 18.50 27.28 -16.41
N LEU A 551 18.55 27.85 -15.21
CA LEU A 551 18.73 27.09 -13.97
C LEU A 551 17.59 26.10 -13.72
N SER A 552 16.33 26.52 -13.92
CA SER A 552 15.17 25.62 -13.84
C SER A 552 15.26 24.48 -14.84
N GLY A 553 15.74 24.74 -16.06
CA GLY A 553 15.97 23.69 -17.07
C GLY A 553 17.02 22.66 -16.62
N ILE A 554 18.12 23.11 -16.02
CA ILE A 554 19.17 22.24 -15.46
C ILE A 554 18.61 21.40 -14.31
N LEU A 555 17.89 22.01 -13.38
CA LEU A 555 17.28 21.30 -12.24
C LEU A 555 16.25 20.27 -12.69
N ILE A 556 15.43 20.59 -13.70
CA ILE A 556 14.48 19.63 -14.28
C ILE A 556 15.22 18.47 -14.95
N ALA A 557 16.35 18.72 -15.63
CA ALA A 557 17.17 17.65 -16.21
C ALA A 557 17.76 16.74 -15.11
N LEU A 558 18.31 17.32 -14.04
CA LEU A 558 18.79 16.54 -12.89
C LEU A 558 17.67 15.74 -12.21
N LEU A 559 16.48 16.34 -12.05
CA LEU A 559 15.31 15.65 -11.52
C LEU A 559 14.84 14.51 -12.43
N THR A 560 15.00 14.67 -13.75
CA THR A 560 14.73 13.61 -14.72
C THR A 560 15.71 12.46 -14.58
N ILE A 561 17.01 12.73 -14.36
CA ILE A 561 18.01 11.68 -14.06
C ILE A 561 17.61 10.92 -12.79
N ALA A 562 17.29 11.64 -11.70
CA ALA A 562 16.82 11.02 -10.46
C ALA A 562 15.55 10.17 -10.68
N PHE A 563 14.63 10.61 -11.55
CA PHE A 563 13.46 9.83 -11.95
C PHE A 563 13.80 8.58 -12.76
N LEU A 564 14.78 8.62 -13.65
CA LEU A 564 15.26 7.43 -14.36
C LEU A 564 15.92 6.44 -13.39
N THR A 565 16.69 6.93 -12.41
CA THR A 565 17.25 6.10 -11.34
C THR A 565 16.16 5.45 -10.49
N HIS A 566 15.11 6.21 -10.12
CA HIS A 566 13.95 5.66 -9.42
C HIS A 566 13.25 4.59 -10.25
N THR A 567 13.06 4.85 -11.55
CA THR A 567 12.48 3.88 -12.50
C THR A 567 13.31 2.59 -12.55
N ALA A 568 14.64 2.70 -12.60
CA ALA A 568 15.52 1.54 -12.55
C ALA A 568 15.36 0.74 -11.25
N GLY A 569 15.23 1.41 -10.09
CA GLY A 569 14.97 0.75 -8.81
C GLY A 569 13.63 0.00 -8.77
N VAL A 570 12.56 0.60 -9.31
CA VAL A 570 11.24 -0.06 -9.42
C VAL A 570 11.30 -1.26 -10.36
N LEU A 571 11.96 -1.13 -11.53
CA LEU A 571 12.10 -2.22 -12.49
C LEU A 571 12.96 -3.36 -11.95
N LEU A 572 14.05 -3.05 -11.23
CA LEU A 572 14.90 -4.05 -10.59
C LEU A 572 14.12 -4.81 -9.52
N ARG A 573 13.35 -4.11 -8.68
CA ARG A 573 12.47 -4.74 -7.69
C ARG A 573 11.40 -5.62 -8.35
N TRP A 574 10.76 -5.15 -9.44
CA TRP A 574 9.81 -5.96 -10.23
C TRP A 574 10.48 -7.26 -10.70
N TYR A 575 11.67 -7.17 -11.30
CA TYR A 575 12.40 -8.34 -11.78
C TYR A 575 12.71 -9.35 -10.66
N ILE A 576 13.11 -8.88 -9.47
CA ILE A 576 13.42 -9.72 -8.30
C ILE A 576 12.18 -10.45 -7.80
N CYS A 577 11.08 -9.73 -7.53
CA CYS A 577 9.86 -10.32 -6.97
C CYS A 577 9.03 -11.12 -7.99
N GLY A 578 9.22 -10.90 -9.30
CA GLY A 578 8.51 -11.60 -10.36
C GLY A 578 7.10 -11.08 -10.65
N HIS A 579 6.66 -10.02 -9.96
CA HIS A 579 5.38 -9.35 -10.19
C HIS A 579 5.55 -7.83 -10.09
N ALA A 580 4.53 -7.06 -10.49
CA ALA A 580 4.61 -5.61 -10.32
C ALA A 580 4.58 -5.26 -8.81
N PRO A 581 5.44 -4.34 -8.33
CA PRO A 581 5.60 -4.06 -6.91
C PRO A 581 4.44 -3.20 -6.38
N TRP A 582 3.33 -3.86 -6.08
CA TRP A 582 2.13 -3.27 -5.48
C TRP A 582 1.64 -4.09 -4.28
N ALA A 583 2.41 -5.08 -3.83
CA ALA A 583 1.94 -6.11 -2.91
C ALA A 583 1.68 -5.59 -1.50
N ASN A 584 2.41 -4.55 -1.09
CA ASN A 584 2.32 -3.98 0.25
C ASN A 584 2.37 -2.43 0.23
N ALA A 585 2.22 -1.84 1.42
CA ALA A 585 2.17 -0.38 1.59
C ALA A 585 3.50 0.31 1.22
N TYR A 586 4.65 -0.33 1.49
CA TYR A 586 5.96 0.19 1.09
C TYR A 586 6.06 0.31 -0.43
N GLU A 587 5.78 -0.79 -1.14
CA GLU A 587 5.85 -0.85 -2.60
C GLU A 587 4.88 0.14 -3.23
N SER A 588 3.64 0.18 -2.73
CA SER A 588 2.64 1.15 -3.17
C SER A 588 3.12 2.60 -3.02
N MET A 589 3.78 2.94 -1.91
CA MET A 589 4.28 4.30 -1.66
C MET A 589 5.44 4.69 -2.59
N VAL A 590 6.40 3.78 -2.78
CA VAL A 590 7.51 3.95 -3.72
C VAL A 590 6.98 4.17 -5.13
N CYS A 591 6.07 3.30 -5.59
CA CYS A 591 5.49 3.42 -6.93
C CYS A 591 4.59 4.66 -7.07
N THR A 592 3.87 5.08 -6.04
CA THR A 592 3.11 6.36 -6.06
C THR A 592 4.04 7.54 -6.23
N SER A 593 5.14 7.57 -5.48
CA SER A 593 6.15 8.63 -5.61
C SER A 593 6.71 8.65 -7.03
N TRP A 594 7.02 7.49 -7.60
CA TRP A 594 7.49 7.38 -8.97
C TRP A 594 6.48 7.98 -9.96
N MET A 595 5.21 7.57 -9.89
CA MET A 595 4.14 8.07 -10.77
C MET A 595 3.89 9.57 -10.59
N LEU A 596 3.96 10.08 -9.36
CA LEU A 596 3.77 11.51 -9.05
C LEU A 596 4.87 12.36 -9.68
N VAL A 597 6.14 11.99 -9.48
CA VAL A 597 7.28 12.72 -10.06
C VAL A 597 7.25 12.64 -11.58
N GLY A 598 6.97 11.46 -12.14
CA GLY A 598 6.78 11.27 -13.58
C GLY A 598 5.69 12.19 -14.13
N SER A 599 4.54 12.28 -13.44
CA SER A 599 3.45 13.18 -13.83
C SER A 599 3.84 14.65 -13.77
N GLY A 600 4.57 15.09 -12.74
CA GLY A 600 5.12 16.44 -12.65
C GLY A 600 6.08 16.77 -13.80
N LEU A 601 6.96 15.83 -14.14
CA LEU A 601 7.93 15.94 -15.24
C LEU A 601 7.26 15.99 -16.62
N LEU A 602 6.19 15.21 -16.84
CA LEU A 602 5.41 15.26 -18.10
C LEU A 602 4.90 16.67 -18.40
N PHE A 603 4.56 17.44 -17.37
CA PHE A 603 4.09 18.81 -17.52
C PHE A 603 5.19 19.87 -17.36
N ALA A 604 6.46 19.50 -17.18
CA ALA A 604 7.57 20.41 -16.89
C ALA A 604 7.78 21.49 -17.96
N ARG A 605 7.58 21.15 -19.25
CA ARG A 605 7.68 22.12 -20.35
C ARG A 605 6.61 23.21 -20.27
N ARG A 606 5.42 22.88 -19.74
CA ARG A 606 4.28 23.80 -19.67
C ARG A 606 4.18 24.53 -18.34
N PHE A 607 4.48 23.83 -17.25
CA PHE A 607 4.30 24.27 -15.86
C PHE A 607 5.52 23.84 -15.03
N ARG A 608 6.53 24.71 -14.95
CA ARG A 608 7.79 24.42 -14.23
C ARG A 608 7.61 24.24 -12.72
N ILE A 609 6.51 24.72 -12.17
CA ILE A 609 6.16 24.53 -10.76
C ILE A 609 5.75 23.08 -10.44
N LEU A 610 5.18 22.35 -11.41
CA LEU A 610 4.72 20.98 -11.19
C LEU A 610 5.85 19.98 -10.90
N PRO A 611 6.95 19.93 -11.67
CA PRO A 611 8.07 19.06 -11.31
C PRO A 611 8.69 19.43 -9.96
N ALA A 612 8.62 20.71 -9.55
CA ALA A 612 9.08 21.14 -8.23
C ALA A 612 8.21 20.56 -7.10
N LEU A 613 6.89 20.78 -7.19
CA LEU A 613 5.93 20.29 -6.20
C LEU A 613 5.87 18.76 -6.16
N ALA A 614 5.88 18.12 -7.34
CA ALA A 614 5.89 16.67 -7.46
C ALA A 614 7.20 16.05 -6.97
N GLY A 615 8.35 16.67 -7.29
CA GLY A 615 9.65 16.28 -6.76
C GLY A 615 9.68 16.35 -5.24
N LEU A 616 9.27 17.48 -4.65
CA LEU A 616 9.25 17.64 -3.20
C LEU A 616 8.32 16.61 -2.52
N LEU A 617 7.08 16.47 -2.98
CA LEU A 617 6.14 15.51 -2.39
C LEU A 617 6.56 14.05 -2.64
N GLY A 618 7.12 13.73 -3.81
CA GLY A 618 7.71 12.42 -4.07
C GLY A 618 8.88 12.11 -3.13
N GLY A 619 9.74 13.09 -2.90
CA GLY A 619 10.82 12.99 -1.89
C GLY A 619 10.28 12.75 -0.48
N ILE A 620 9.20 13.43 -0.08
CA ILE A 620 8.52 13.19 1.21
C ILE A 620 7.92 11.77 1.26
N MET A 621 7.28 11.29 0.18
CA MET A 621 6.74 9.93 0.12
C MET A 621 7.86 8.88 0.27
N LEU A 622 8.98 9.03 -0.42
CA LEU A 622 10.14 8.13 -0.24
C LEU A 622 10.76 8.25 1.15
N PHE A 623 10.72 9.44 1.76
CA PHE A 623 11.15 9.63 3.14
C PHE A 623 10.28 8.84 4.11
N VAL A 624 8.95 8.96 3.99
CA VAL A 624 7.99 8.20 4.80
C VAL A 624 8.13 6.69 4.54
N ALA A 625 8.34 6.28 3.29
CA ALA A 625 8.54 4.88 2.94
C ALA A 625 9.80 4.28 3.58
N GLY A 626 10.85 5.09 3.73
CA GLY A 626 12.09 4.70 4.40
C GLY A 626 12.07 4.83 5.93
N LEU A 627 10.94 5.21 6.54
CA LEU A 627 10.78 5.09 7.99
C LEU A 627 10.51 3.63 8.35
N ASN A 628 10.95 3.21 9.54
CA ASN A 628 10.87 1.81 10.01
C ASN A 628 9.43 1.27 10.20
N HIS A 629 8.41 2.03 9.83
CA HIS A 629 7.01 1.65 10.00
C HIS A 629 6.47 0.81 8.83
N LEU A 630 7.11 0.84 7.66
CA LEU A 630 6.71 0.02 6.51
C LEU A 630 7.73 -1.09 6.29
N ASN A 631 7.26 -2.28 5.93
CA ASN A 631 8.14 -3.40 5.63
C ASN A 631 8.69 -3.31 4.19
N PRO A 632 10.00 -3.07 3.98
CA PRO A 632 10.60 -3.05 2.64
C PRO A 632 10.90 -4.44 2.08
N GLU A 633 10.74 -5.49 2.89
CA GLU A 633 10.99 -6.89 2.52
C GLU A 633 10.21 -7.31 1.28
N ILE A 634 10.81 -8.18 0.47
CA ILE A 634 10.20 -8.74 -0.72
C ILE A 634 9.58 -10.09 -0.33
N THR A 635 8.25 -10.13 -0.26
CA THR A 635 7.49 -11.33 0.11
C THR A 635 6.76 -11.91 -1.10
N PRO A 636 6.51 -13.22 -1.16
CA PRO A 636 5.57 -13.81 -2.10
C PRO A 636 4.16 -13.20 -1.98
N LEU A 637 3.39 -13.28 -3.07
CA LEU A 637 2.00 -12.81 -3.08
C LEU A 637 1.08 -13.78 -2.36
N VAL A 638 0.47 -13.36 -1.26
CA VAL A 638 -0.59 -14.14 -0.61
C VAL A 638 -1.69 -14.54 -1.60
N PRO A 639 -2.38 -15.68 -1.41
CA PRO A 639 -3.24 -16.31 -2.43
C PRO A 639 -4.27 -15.34 -3.06
N VAL A 640 -4.89 -14.51 -2.22
CA VAL A 640 -5.91 -13.54 -2.65
C VAL A 640 -5.37 -12.47 -3.61
N LEU A 641 -4.07 -12.13 -3.51
CA LEU A 641 -3.42 -11.13 -4.37
C LEU A 641 -3.01 -11.70 -5.74
N GLN A 642 -3.06 -13.02 -5.94
CA GLN A 642 -2.70 -13.68 -7.20
C GLN A 642 -3.83 -13.55 -8.24
N SER A 643 -4.13 -12.31 -8.65
CA SER A 643 -5.19 -11.99 -9.61
C SER A 643 -4.82 -10.82 -10.53
N TYR A 644 -5.02 -11.01 -11.83
CA TYR A 644 -4.82 -9.95 -12.83
C TYR A 644 -5.77 -8.75 -12.61
N TRP A 645 -6.98 -9.00 -12.11
CA TRP A 645 -7.96 -7.96 -11.83
C TRP A 645 -7.49 -7.04 -10.70
N LEU A 646 -6.91 -7.61 -9.63
CA LEU A 646 -6.40 -6.83 -8.53
C LEU A 646 -5.24 -5.93 -8.96
N MET A 647 -4.28 -6.47 -9.72
CA MET A 647 -3.13 -5.70 -10.18
C MET A 647 -3.57 -4.51 -11.06
N SER A 648 -4.56 -4.74 -11.93
CA SER A 648 -5.14 -3.69 -12.77
C SER A 648 -5.91 -2.65 -11.94
N HIS A 649 -6.70 -3.11 -10.96
CA HIS A 649 -7.44 -2.26 -10.03
C HIS A 649 -6.50 -1.32 -9.26
N VAL A 650 -5.48 -1.87 -8.61
CA VAL A 650 -4.52 -1.09 -7.81
C VAL A 650 -3.84 -0.07 -8.71
N ALA A 651 -3.26 -0.49 -9.84
CA ALA A 651 -2.58 0.42 -10.76
C ALA A 651 -3.45 1.62 -11.19
N ILE A 652 -4.71 1.38 -11.55
CA ILE A 652 -5.63 2.43 -12.00
C ILE A 652 -6.04 3.37 -10.86
N ILE A 653 -6.31 2.84 -9.66
CA ILE A 653 -6.58 3.68 -8.47
C ILE A 653 -5.36 4.56 -8.13
N MET A 654 -4.14 4.00 -8.19
CA MET A 654 -2.93 4.76 -7.86
C MET A 654 -2.72 5.93 -8.83
N ILE A 655 -3.06 5.78 -10.12
CA ILE A 655 -3.08 6.92 -11.07
C ILE A 655 -4.05 8.01 -10.59
N GLY A 656 -5.23 7.62 -10.12
CA GLY A 656 -6.22 8.54 -9.55
C GLY A 656 -5.68 9.32 -8.35
N TYR A 657 -5.04 8.62 -7.40
CA TYR A 657 -4.42 9.24 -6.22
C TYR A 657 -3.32 10.24 -6.59
N VAL A 658 -2.51 9.94 -7.61
CA VAL A 658 -1.49 10.86 -8.12
C VAL A 658 -2.11 12.15 -8.65
N PHE A 659 -3.18 12.07 -9.43
CA PHE A 659 -3.89 13.25 -9.90
C PHE A 659 -4.48 14.06 -8.75
N PHE A 660 -5.06 13.40 -7.74
CA PHE A 660 -5.59 14.07 -6.56
C PHE A 660 -4.50 14.73 -5.71
N ALA A 661 -3.33 14.10 -5.56
CA ALA A 661 -2.17 14.71 -4.92
C ALA A 661 -1.70 15.97 -5.67
N LEU A 662 -1.65 15.93 -7.01
CA LEU A 662 -1.36 17.12 -7.83
C LEU A 662 -2.43 18.21 -7.66
N CYS A 663 -3.71 17.85 -7.52
CA CYS A 663 -4.79 18.80 -7.24
C CYS A 663 -4.59 19.52 -5.90
N ALA A 664 -4.24 18.77 -4.86
CA ALA A 664 -3.96 19.34 -3.54
C ALA A 664 -2.72 20.24 -3.57
N LEU A 665 -1.63 19.81 -4.22
CA LEU A 665 -0.40 20.60 -4.37
C LEU A 665 -0.65 21.91 -5.13
N THR A 666 -1.34 21.83 -6.27
CA THR A 666 -1.65 23.03 -7.08
C THR A 666 -2.66 23.94 -6.40
N GLY A 667 -3.63 23.38 -5.66
CA GLY A 667 -4.58 24.13 -4.83
C GLY A 667 -3.88 24.90 -3.72
N LEU A 668 -3.00 24.23 -2.98
CA LEU A 668 -2.20 24.84 -1.91
C LEU A 668 -1.33 25.96 -2.46
N PHE A 669 -0.64 25.70 -3.58
CA PHE A 669 0.17 26.71 -4.24
C PHE A 669 -0.64 27.92 -4.69
N ASN A 670 -1.85 27.71 -5.25
CA ASN A 670 -2.75 28.81 -5.60
C ASN A 670 -3.19 29.64 -4.39
N LEU A 671 -3.46 29.02 -3.24
CA LEU A 671 -3.76 29.75 -2.00
C LEU A 671 -2.58 30.62 -1.55
N VAL A 672 -1.34 30.14 -1.70
CA VAL A 672 -0.13 30.94 -1.46
C VAL A 672 -0.07 32.12 -2.42
N LEU A 673 -0.26 31.90 -3.73
CA LEU A 673 -0.26 33.00 -4.72
C LEU A 673 -1.34 34.05 -4.44
N MET A 674 -2.53 33.65 -4.00
CA MET A 674 -3.60 34.58 -3.62
C MET A 674 -3.19 35.49 -2.45
N ASN A 675 -2.35 35.02 -1.53
CA ASN A 675 -1.81 35.84 -0.44
C ASN A 675 -0.73 36.82 -0.90
N LEU A 676 0.02 36.47 -1.95
CA LEU A 676 1.09 37.30 -2.53
C LEU A 676 0.56 38.40 -3.50
N LEU A 677 -0.76 38.48 -3.68
CA LEU A 677 -1.38 39.52 -4.50
C LEU A 677 -1.11 40.92 -3.93
N SER A 678 -0.47 41.75 -4.74
CA SER A 678 -0.23 43.18 -4.49
C SER A 678 -0.83 44.03 -5.63
N ALA A 679 -0.84 45.35 -5.45
CA ALA A 679 -1.27 46.26 -6.51
C ALA A 679 -0.35 46.18 -7.75
N THR A 680 0.94 45.92 -7.54
CA THR A 680 1.97 45.93 -8.60
C THR A 680 2.01 44.65 -9.44
N ASN A 681 1.64 43.50 -8.88
CA ASN A 681 1.74 42.19 -9.56
C ASN A 681 0.36 41.57 -9.91
N ARG A 682 -0.75 42.26 -9.63
CA ARG A 682 -2.12 41.75 -9.71
C ARG A 682 -2.43 41.04 -11.02
N VAL A 683 -2.19 41.69 -12.16
CA VAL A 683 -2.57 41.17 -13.49
C VAL A 683 -1.84 39.86 -13.78
N LYS A 684 -0.51 39.84 -13.57
CA LYS A 684 0.33 38.65 -13.77
C LYS A 684 -0.12 37.51 -12.86
N LEU A 685 -0.35 37.79 -11.57
CA LEU A 685 -0.65 36.75 -10.59
C LEU A 685 -2.09 36.21 -10.72
N GLN A 686 -3.08 37.05 -11.02
CA GLN A 686 -4.46 36.61 -11.28
C GLN A 686 -4.54 35.69 -12.50
N PHE A 687 -3.78 35.99 -13.56
CA PHE A 687 -3.67 35.10 -14.72
C PHE A 687 -3.07 33.75 -14.34
N ARG A 688 -2.00 33.72 -13.53
CA ARG A 688 -1.37 32.48 -13.06
C ARG A 688 -2.29 31.66 -12.15
N ILE A 689 -2.98 32.31 -11.22
CA ILE A 689 -3.97 31.67 -10.34
C ILE A 689 -5.07 31.02 -11.19
N ARG A 690 -5.58 31.73 -12.21
CA ARG A 690 -6.60 31.18 -13.11
C ARG A 690 -6.07 29.99 -13.91
N GLU A 691 -4.88 30.11 -14.49
CA GLU A 691 -4.21 29.04 -15.25
C GLU A 691 -4.07 27.76 -14.42
N LEU A 692 -3.59 27.88 -13.18
CA LEU A 692 -3.42 26.76 -12.26
C LEU A 692 -4.76 26.22 -11.75
N THR A 693 -5.77 27.08 -11.55
CA THR A 693 -7.12 26.64 -11.14
C THR A 693 -7.76 25.79 -12.24
N LEU A 694 -7.63 26.19 -13.51
CA LEU A 694 -8.11 25.42 -14.65
C LEU A 694 -7.40 24.07 -14.78
N LEU A 695 -6.07 24.08 -14.60
CA LEU A 695 -5.29 22.84 -14.59
C LEU A 695 -5.73 21.91 -13.44
N ASN A 696 -5.91 22.46 -12.24
CA ASN A 696 -6.38 21.72 -11.06
C ASN A 696 -7.75 21.09 -11.34
N GLU A 697 -8.71 21.83 -11.90
CA GLU A 697 -10.03 21.29 -12.28
C GLU A 697 -9.92 20.18 -13.34
N MET A 698 -9.03 20.31 -14.34
CA MET A 698 -8.78 19.25 -15.32
C MET A 698 -8.15 17.99 -14.70
N ALA A 699 -7.16 18.17 -13.83
CA ALA A 699 -6.50 17.09 -13.11
C ALA A 699 -7.50 16.36 -12.18
N MET A 700 -8.39 17.10 -11.52
CA MET A 700 -9.42 16.54 -10.65
C MET A 700 -10.44 15.70 -11.42
N ILE A 701 -10.83 16.14 -12.63
CA ILE A 701 -11.69 15.34 -13.52
C ILE A 701 -10.99 14.03 -13.92
N LEU A 702 -9.69 14.06 -14.22
CA LEU A 702 -8.91 12.85 -14.52
C LEU A 702 -8.75 11.96 -13.29
N GLY A 703 -8.45 12.53 -12.12
CA GLY A 703 -8.37 11.79 -10.87
C GLY A 703 -9.68 11.09 -10.54
N LEU A 704 -10.81 11.78 -10.69
CA LEU A 704 -12.14 11.19 -10.49
C LEU A 704 -12.44 10.08 -11.50
N PHE A 705 -12.01 10.23 -12.76
CA PHE A 705 -12.12 9.17 -13.76
C PHE A 705 -11.38 7.90 -13.33
N PHE A 706 -10.08 8.02 -13.04
CA PHE A 706 -9.25 6.88 -12.66
C PHE A 706 -9.71 6.27 -11.32
N MET A 707 -10.12 7.08 -10.35
CA MET A 707 -10.67 6.60 -9.08
C MET A 707 -11.97 5.81 -9.28
N THR A 708 -12.89 6.31 -10.11
CA THR A 708 -14.17 5.62 -10.34
C THR A 708 -13.99 4.35 -11.17
N ALA A 709 -13.15 4.40 -12.22
CA ALA A 709 -12.80 3.23 -13.02
C ALA A 709 -12.07 2.17 -12.19
N GLY A 710 -11.14 2.59 -11.33
CA GLY A 710 -10.44 1.71 -10.41
C GLY A 710 -11.38 1.06 -9.41
N THR A 711 -12.26 1.84 -8.77
CA THR A 711 -13.27 1.29 -7.83
C THR A 711 -14.16 0.23 -8.50
N PHE A 712 -14.55 0.44 -9.75
CA PHE A 712 -15.29 -0.55 -10.53
C PHE A 712 -14.46 -1.82 -10.82
N LEU A 713 -13.20 -1.69 -11.24
CA LEU A 713 -12.33 -2.85 -11.42
C LEU A 713 -12.13 -3.63 -10.12
N GLY A 714 -12.16 -2.93 -8.98
CA GLY A 714 -12.17 -3.53 -7.65
C GLY A 714 -13.43 -4.35 -7.39
N ALA A 715 -14.60 -3.83 -7.76
CA ALA A 715 -15.87 -4.57 -7.68
C ALA A 715 -15.88 -5.83 -8.58
N ILE A 716 -15.29 -5.75 -9.78
CA ILE A 716 -15.11 -6.94 -10.65
C ILE A 716 -14.19 -7.96 -9.98
N TRP A 717 -13.05 -7.50 -9.47
CA TRP A 717 -12.10 -8.35 -8.75
C TRP A 717 -12.80 -9.03 -7.56
N ALA A 718 -13.47 -8.28 -6.68
CA ALA A 718 -14.20 -8.80 -5.54
C ALA A 718 -15.24 -9.86 -5.96
N ASN A 719 -15.92 -9.66 -7.09
CA ASN A 719 -16.89 -10.63 -7.58
C ASN A 719 -16.26 -11.92 -8.10
N VAL A 720 -15.09 -11.84 -8.74
CA VAL A 720 -14.32 -13.00 -9.21
C VAL A 720 -13.58 -13.69 -8.06
N SER A 721 -13.25 -12.94 -7.01
CA SER A 721 -12.45 -13.42 -5.88
C SER A 721 -13.28 -13.91 -4.71
N TRP A 722 -14.41 -13.27 -4.40
CA TRP A 722 -15.24 -13.52 -3.22
C TRP A 722 -16.71 -13.84 -3.55
N GLY A 723 -17.08 -13.90 -4.83
CA GLY A 723 -18.46 -14.17 -5.26
C GLY A 723 -19.45 -13.03 -5.02
N ARG A 724 -18.97 -11.83 -4.63
CA ARG A 724 -19.79 -10.62 -4.44
C ARG A 724 -19.05 -9.38 -4.96
N TYR A 725 -19.76 -8.46 -5.59
CA TYR A 725 -19.14 -7.27 -6.18
C TYR A 725 -19.04 -6.07 -5.24
N TRP A 726 -19.81 -6.05 -4.15
CA TRP A 726 -19.80 -4.98 -3.15
C TRP A 726 -20.15 -5.53 -1.77
N GLY A 727 -19.46 -5.06 -0.73
CA GLY A 727 -19.54 -5.63 0.60
C GLY A 727 -19.63 -4.64 1.75
N TRP A 728 -19.60 -3.33 1.48
CA TRP A 728 -19.56 -2.25 2.48
C TRP A 728 -18.33 -2.27 3.39
N ASP A 729 -17.27 -3.01 3.03
CA ASP A 729 -16.00 -2.99 3.76
C ASP A 729 -15.49 -1.54 3.87
N PRO A 730 -14.87 -1.13 4.98
CA PRO A 730 -14.42 0.24 5.15
C PRO A 730 -13.59 0.78 3.99
N LYS A 731 -12.79 -0.05 3.30
CA LYS A 731 -12.00 0.39 2.15
C LYS A 731 -12.86 0.70 0.93
N GLU A 732 -13.84 -0.15 0.64
CA GLU A 732 -14.83 0.05 -0.43
C GLU A 732 -15.66 1.31 -0.14
N THR A 733 -16.12 1.45 1.11
CA THR A 733 -16.93 2.58 1.56
C THR A 733 -16.16 3.91 1.48
N TRP A 734 -14.90 3.95 1.91
CA TRP A 734 -14.06 5.15 1.80
C TRP A 734 -13.65 5.49 0.36
N ALA A 735 -13.52 4.48 -0.52
CA ALA A 735 -13.35 4.72 -1.95
C ALA A 735 -14.59 5.43 -2.54
N LEU A 736 -15.81 5.01 -2.17
CA LEU A 736 -17.04 5.69 -2.56
C LEU A 736 -17.15 7.10 -1.97
N ILE A 737 -16.82 7.29 -0.68
CA ILE A 737 -16.77 8.62 -0.05
C ILE A 737 -15.82 9.54 -0.82
N SER A 738 -14.63 9.06 -1.19
CA SER A 738 -13.66 9.85 -1.96
C SER A 738 -14.20 10.28 -3.31
N ILE A 739 -14.88 9.39 -4.05
CA ILE A 739 -15.56 9.73 -5.31
C ILE A 739 -16.60 10.84 -5.07
N VAL A 740 -17.45 10.69 -4.05
CA VAL A 740 -18.50 11.68 -3.72
C VAL A 740 -17.89 13.03 -3.32
N VAL A 741 -16.88 13.04 -2.45
CA VAL A 741 -16.19 14.26 -2.01
C VAL A 741 -15.61 15.01 -3.20
N TYR A 742 -14.83 14.35 -4.06
CA TYR A 742 -14.26 15.00 -5.24
C TYR A 742 -15.32 15.40 -6.28
N ALA A 743 -16.39 14.63 -6.42
CA ALA A 743 -17.54 15.03 -7.25
C ALA A 743 -18.19 16.31 -6.71
N LEU A 744 -18.42 16.42 -5.40
CA LEU A 744 -18.93 17.64 -4.76
C LEU A 744 -18.00 18.83 -5.04
N VAL A 745 -16.68 18.68 -4.90
CA VAL A 745 -15.72 19.77 -5.19
C VAL A 745 -15.84 20.26 -6.64
N LEU A 746 -15.95 19.37 -7.63
CA LEU A 746 -16.15 19.75 -9.04
C LEU A 746 -17.50 20.47 -9.30
N HIS A 747 -18.50 20.22 -8.46
CA HIS A 747 -19.87 20.70 -8.64
C HIS A 747 -20.20 21.98 -7.85
N ILE A 748 -19.27 22.51 -7.03
CA ILE A 748 -19.50 23.75 -6.24
C ILE A 748 -19.93 24.95 -7.08
N ARG A 749 -19.62 24.96 -8.38
CA ARG A 749 -20.01 26.03 -9.32
C ARG A 749 -21.53 26.19 -9.46
N PHE A 750 -22.30 25.17 -9.11
CA PHE A 750 -23.76 25.20 -9.15
C PHE A 750 -24.36 25.84 -7.89
N ILE A 751 -23.54 26.14 -6.88
CA ILE A 751 -23.97 26.77 -5.63
C ILE A 751 -24.01 28.31 -5.81
N PRO A 752 -25.18 28.95 -5.79
CA PRO A 752 -25.30 30.39 -6.03
C PRO A 752 -24.57 31.25 -4.99
N LEU A 753 -24.50 30.78 -3.73
CA LEU A 753 -23.85 31.47 -2.60
C LEU A 753 -22.33 31.65 -2.78
N LEU A 754 -21.73 30.83 -3.65
CA LEU A 754 -20.29 30.86 -3.95
C LEU A 754 -19.94 31.72 -5.17
N LYS A 755 -20.92 32.36 -5.82
CA LYS A 755 -20.66 33.30 -6.94
C LYS A 755 -19.64 34.38 -6.52
N GLY A 756 -18.63 34.58 -7.37
CA GLY A 756 -17.50 35.48 -7.09
C GLY A 756 -16.46 34.95 -6.09
N LYS A 757 -16.63 33.73 -5.56
CA LYS A 757 -15.71 33.08 -4.61
C LYS A 757 -15.26 31.69 -5.08
N ILE A 758 -15.70 31.26 -6.26
CA ILE A 758 -15.52 29.90 -6.78
C ILE A 758 -14.04 29.53 -6.85
N ASP A 759 -13.20 30.35 -7.47
CA ASP A 759 -11.78 30.00 -7.65
C ASP A 759 -11.05 29.82 -6.30
N TRP A 760 -11.31 30.69 -5.33
CA TRP A 760 -10.77 30.54 -3.97
C TRP A 760 -11.28 29.26 -3.28
N CYS A 761 -12.59 29.04 -3.32
CA CYS A 761 -13.23 27.90 -2.66
C CYS A 761 -12.82 26.57 -3.30
N PHE A 762 -12.71 26.52 -4.63
CA PHE A 762 -12.25 25.36 -5.38
C PHE A 762 -10.82 24.96 -4.99
N ASN A 763 -9.89 25.93 -4.94
CA ASN A 763 -8.50 25.64 -4.55
C ASN A 763 -8.36 25.25 -3.07
N LEU A 764 -9.22 25.78 -2.18
CA LEU A 764 -9.26 25.31 -0.79
C LEU A 764 -9.78 23.87 -0.70
N LEU A 765 -10.93 23.60 -1.34
CA LEU A 765 -11.55 22.29 -1.28
C LEU A 765 -10.73 21.22 -1.99
N SER A 766 -9.96 21.55 -3.03
CA SER A 766 -9.05 20.60 -3.67
C SER A 766 -7.90 20.17 -2.76
N VAL A 767 -7.47 21.03 -1.83
CA VAL A 767 -6.51 20.68 -0.78
C VAL A 767 -7.16 19.82 0.29
N VAL A 768 -8.33 20.23 0.80
CA VAL A 768 -9.01 19.52 1.90
C VAL A 768 -9.52 18.14 1.46
N ALA A 769 -9.96 18.00 0.20
CA ALA A 769 -10.48 16.73 -0.32
C ALA A 769 -9.47 15.58 -0.27
N ILE A 770 -8.16 15.86 -0.28
CA ILE A 770 -7.12 14.81 -0.22
C ILE A 770 -7.20 13.99 1.06
N LEU A 771 -7.78 14.54 2.13
CA LEU A 771 -7.99 13.83 3.39
C LEU A 771 -8.86 12.58 3.21
N SER A 772 -9.82 12.60 2.28
CA SER A 772 -10.64 11.42 1.97
C SER A 772 -9.81 10.28 1.35
N VAL A 773 -8.87 10.61 0.47
CA VAL A 773 -7.94 9.65 -0.15
C VAL A 773 -6.94 9.13 0.88
N ILE A 774 -6.39 10.02 1.71
CA ILE A 774 -5.50 9.64 2.80
C ILE A 774 -6.22 8.71 3.78
N MET A 775 -7.48 8.98 4.12
CA MET A 775 -8.29 8.10 4.95
C MET A 775 -8.53 6.74 4.28
N THR A 776 -8.82 6.72 2.97
CA THR A 776 -9.01 5.47 2.22
C THR A 776 -7.74 4.62 2.20
N TRP A 777 -6.58 5.24 1.97
CA TRP A 777 -5.32 4.52 1.76
C TRP A 777 -4.55 4.22 3.06
N PHE A 778 -4.42 5.19 3.96
CA PHE A 778 -3.77 5.00 5.27
C PHE A 778 -4.78 4.73 6.38
N GLY A 779 -5.83 5.56 6.47
CA GLY A 779 -6.78 5.49 7.59
C GLY A 779 -7.44 4.10 7.72
N VAL A 780 -7.93 3.52 6.64
CA VAL A 780 -8.55 2.19 6.69
C VAL A 780 -7.55 1.09 7.07
N ASN A 781 -6.32 1.13 6.54
CA ASN A 781 -5.34 0.06 6.78
C ASN A 781 -4.77 0.10 8.21
N TYR A 782 -4.70 1.28 8.86
CA TYR A 782 -4.00 1.45 10.14
C TYR A 782 -4.91 1.89 11.30
N TYR A 783 -6.07 2.48 11.03
CA TYR A 783 -6.98 3.02 12.05
C TYR A 783 -8.31 2.24 12.14
N LEU A 784 -8.82 1.71 11.01
CA LEU A 784 -10.04 0.93 10.99
C LEU A 784 -9.75 -0.58 10.87
N SER A 785 -10.64 -1.41 11.38
CA SER A 785 -10.67 -2.86 11.12
C SER A 785 -11.45 -3.17 9.84
N GLY A 786 -10.99 -4.16 9.06
CA GLY A 786 -11.67 -4.59 7.83
C GLY A 786 -10.89 -5.71 7.12
N LEU A 787 -11.42 -6.23 6.01
CA LEU A 787 -10.80 -7.32 5.21
C LEU A 787 -9.43 -6.92 4.61
N HIS A 788 -9.10 -5.63 4.68
CA HIS A 788 -7.87 -5.03 4.18
C HIS A 788 -6.96 -4.47 5.28
N SER A 789 -7.34 -4.64 6.56
CA SER A 789 -6.59 -4.17 7.72
C SER A 789 -5.60 -5.24 8.14
N TYR A 790 -4.40 -5.22 7.56
CA TYR A 790 -3.34 -6.22 7.82
C TYR A 790 -2.46 -5.88 9.04
N GLY A 791 -2.97 -5.07 9.97
CA GLY A 791 -2.30 -4.78 11.24
C GLY A 791 -2.49 -3.33 11.68
N LYS A 792 -3.08 -3.12 12.85
CA LYS A 792 -3.05 -1.82 13.54
C LYS A 792 -1.60 -1.50 13.89
N THR A 793 -0.93 -0.64 13.14
CA THR A 793 0.40 -0.16 13.50
C THR A 793 0.32 0.97 14.52
N GLU A 794 1.26 0.96 15.46
CA GLU A 794 1.53 2.06 16.38
C GLU A 794 1.82 3.39 15.66
N GLY A 795 1.37 4.50 16.25
CA GLY A 795 1.68 5.86 15.79
C GLY A 795 0.56 6.58 15.01
N GLY A 796 -0.59 5.92 14.78
CA GLY A 796 -1.75 6.52 14.09
C GLY A 796 -2.21 7.85 14.70
N ASP A 797 -2.24 7.95 16.03
CA ASP A 797 -2.68 9.16 16.74
C ASP A 797 -1.77 10.37 16.48
N PHE A 798 -0.45 10.17 16.42
CA PHE A 798 0.50 11.23 16.13
C PHE A 798 0.35 11.76 14.70
N LEU A 799 0.09 10.87 13.74
CA LEU A 799 -0.20 11.23 12.36
C LEU A 799 -1.50 12.04 12.26
N LEU A 800 -2.54 11.70 13.03
CA LEU A 800 -3.78 12.48 13.08
C LEU A 800 -3.54 13.91 13.59
N TRP A 801 -2.69 14.10 14.61
CA TRP A 801 -2.32 15.44 15.07
C TRP A 801 -1.59 16.24 14.00
N ILE A 802 -0.64 15.62 13.27
CA ILE A 802 0.06 16.26 12.15
C ILE A 802 -0.93 16.67 11.06
N TRP A 803 -1.87 15.78 10.70
CA TRP A 803 -2.87 16.08 9.69
C TRP A 803 -3.81 17.18 10.15
N GLY A 804 -4.28 17.13 11.40
CA GLY A 804 -5.11 18.17 12.01
C GLY A 804 -4.45 19.55 12.02
N LEU A 805 -3.17 19.62 12.40
CA LEU A 805 -2.37 20.84 12.33
C LEU A 805 -2.21 21.35 10.89
N GLY A 806 -1.92 20.44 9.95
CA GLY A 806 -1.82 20.77 8.52
C GLY A 806 -3.11 21.37 7.97
N VAL A 807 -4.25 20.79 8.33
CA VAL A 807 -5.59 21.28 7.95
C VAL A 807 -5.85 22.67 8.55
N CYS A 808 -5.54 22.87 9.83
CA CYS A 808 -5.66 24.18 10.47
C CYS A 808 -4.83 25.24 9.74
N LEU A 809 -3.58 24.91 9.38
CA LEU A 809 -2.70 25.81 8.64
C LEU A 809 -3.24 26.15 7.25
N VAL A 810 -3.81 25.18 6.53
CA VAL A 810 -4.48 25.40 5.24
C VAL A 810 -5.68 26.33 5.39
N PHE A 811 -6.51 26.15 6.42
CA PHE A 811 -7.65 27.03 6.68
C PHE A 811 -7.20 28.46 7.00
N VAL A 812 -6.18 28.63 7.85
CA VAL A 812 -5.60 29.94 8.17
C VAL A 812 -5.09 30.61 6.89
N LEU A 813 -4.32 29.89 6.07
CA LEU A 813 -3.82 30.39 4.78
C LEU A 813 -4.97 30.81 3.84
N ALA A 814 -6.04 30.03 3.79
CA ALA A 814 -7.20 30.32 2.96
C ALA A 814 -8.00 31.53 3.47
N LEU A 815 -8.13 31.71 4.78
CA LEU A 815 -8.76 32.89 5.36
C LEU A 815 -7.99 34.17 5.02
N PHE A 816 -6.66 34.14 5.11
CA PHE A 816 -5.82 35.25 4.68
C PHE A 816 -5.94 35.53 3.18
N ALA A 817 -5.91 34.49 2.35
CA ALA A 817 -6.11 34.61 0.90
C ALA A 817 -7.44 35.30 0.59
N ARG A 818 -8.51 34.91 1.31
CA ARG A 818 -9.84 35.49 1.13
C ARG A 818 -9.88 36.96 1.54
N LYS A 819 -9.28 37.32 2.68
CA LYS A 819 -9.17 38.71 3.13
C LYS A 819 -8.42 39.56 2.10
N ARG A 820 -7.31 39.04 1.55
CA ARG A 820 -6.52 39.72 0.51
C ARG A 820 -7.32 39.97 -0.77
N LEU A 821 -8.03 38.95 -1.27
CA LEU A 821 -8.89 39.07 -2.45
C LEU A 821 -10.01 40.10 -2.26
N LYS A 822 -10.65 40.12 -1.08
CA LYS A 822 -11.69 41.12 -0.74
C LYS A 822 -11.14 42.54 -0.70
N LYS A 823 -9.97 42.74 -0.08
CA LYS A 823 -9.34 44.07 0.02
C LYS A 823 -9.10 44.65 -1.37
N ILE A 824 -8.54 43.84 -2.27
CA ILE A 824 -8.21 44.26 -3.65
C ILE A 824 -9.47 44.51 -4.49
N SER A 825 -10.56 43.76 -4.27
CA SER A 825 -11.84 44.01 -4.96
C SER A 825 -12.62 45.21 -4.43
N ALA A 826 -12.22 45.78 -3.28
CA ALA A 826 -12.87 46.93 -2.65
C ALA A 826 -12.08 48.23 -2.84
N THR A 827 -10.82 48.16 -3.33
CA THR A 827 -9.99 49.35 -3.59
C THR A 827 -10.25 49.96 -4.97
N PHE A 828 -11.21 49.38 -5.72
CA PHE A 828 -11.66 49.71 -7.07
C PHE A 828 -13.10 49.19 -7.20
#